data_AF-A0AA36Y6V2-F1
#
_entry.id   AF-A0AA36Y6V2-F1
#
_cell.length_a   1.000
_cell.length_b   1.000
_cell.length_c   1.000
_cell.angle_alpha   90.00
_cell.angle_beta   90.00
_cell.angle_gamma   90.00
#
_symmetry.space_group_name_H-M   'P 1'
#
loop_
_entity.id
_entity.type
_entity.pdbx_description
1 polymer ?
#
loop_
_entity_poly.entity_id
_entity_poly.type
_entity_poly.pdbx_seq_one_letter_code
_entity_poly.pdbx_strand_id
1 'polypeptide(L)'
;MHPEEKRRWEPQIRKIIRERQASAYNMVDIATLEPLFAAEGLRYADFGFASFRDFLNEFRAVLNLVDGAPAGGGLPAKSYVQLKDFDTSEATAGQKAEDSEQPPCPVSPEGPAQPELSAEEKAALAPKIQAAFRSAVSNEGGWVNLASLGALLKENGADAKQFGFQKIFQFLEQFPELLAVKREPTPSGKAWVVYAKLRDAASALSSEGAGLTPIQHTVRADAVHAVTELSVPPAGTRTAKAASGSEEALQPELSAEEKAALGPKVCAAVQSAASDEAGWVNLAGIGEALKGNGIDVKPLGFQKILPFLEQFPELLAVKREPTPSGKAWVAYARLKVDDRREGTGKTARTSVRPQSSYVPVTAHRTVEGKFPTRDSWLFNWARIPNAKIKELADKALEEKWYYGAANAAEAENYPILKNYLAYTFKRLAIEDKILFGNTTDPEHAGEEYAAFNTGLVDKKYEYIYALFKKNTMTPQPYWYLLDFVVAGEQSGKTLARLFYPLPKRADYFENKFQNMVYDTSTQLLCDYTHIIAERISRFPLRFLQENCPPDMLEIDGVKLEEVYPKHAKDSERKRYFEQLGERINNTPVVLNNLKNRLEAAIHLTLKRVEWNYKTAIPVYFPTRNLCSLLLPLCLSEEGQVDLALVVEHLQSGAYQGQTVLPLDLAYNNSRLLTRPDSDWLRTDSIQSNGSDDEEE
;
A
#
# COMPACT_ATOMS: atom_id res chain seq x y z
N MET A 1 -12.34 24.46 17.71
CA MET A 1 -13.23 25.25 16.82
C MET A 1 -14.32 24.35 16.25
N HIS A 2 -15.59 24.75 16.32
CA HIS A 2 -16.70 23.90 15.85
C HIS A 2 -16.67 23.74 14.31
N PRO A 3 -17.12 22.61 13.74
CA PRO A 3 -17.10 22.39 12.29
C PRO A 3 -17.85 23.45 11.47
N GLU A 4 -18.92 24.03 12.02
CA GLU A 4 -19.70 25.10 11.39
C GLU A 4 -18.92 26.42 11.31
N GLU A 5 -18.15 26.75 12.34
CA GLU A 5 -17.27 27.92 12.36
C GLU A 5 -16.14 27.77 11.35
N LYS A 6 -15.58 26.56 11.22
CA LYS A 6 -14.54 26.28 10.22
C LYS A 6 -15.07 26.52 8.81
N ARG A 7 -16.24 25.98 8.47
CA ARG A 7 -16.87 26.20 7.16
C ARG A 7 -17.19 27.67 6.90
N ARG A 8 -17.56 28.42 7.94
CA ARG A 8 -17.85 29.86 7.83
C ARG A 8 -16.60 30.68 7.49
N TRP A 9 -15.47 30.40 8.12
CA TRP A 9 -14.25 31.20 7.98
C TRP A 9 -13.33 30.73 6.85
N GLU A 10 -13.42 29.46 6.43
CA GLU A 10 -12.57 28.88 5.38
C GLU A 10 -12.49 29.73 4.09
N PRO A 11 -13.58 30.27 3.51
CA PRO A 11 -13.50 31.08 2.28
C PRO A 11 -12.68 32.36 2.47
N GLN A 12 -12.81 33.02 3.63
CA GLN A 12 -12.08 34.25 3.93
C GLN A 12 -10.59 33.97 4.19
N ILE A 13 -10.27 32.88 4.89
CA ILE A 13 -8.89 32.42 5.09
C ILE A 13 -8.22 32.11 3.75
N ARG A 14 -8.92 31.41 2.85
CA ARG A 14 -8.45 31.12 1.49
C ARG A 14 -8.18 32.42 0.72
N LYS A 15 -9.08 33.41 0.78
CA LYS A 15 -8.91 34.70 0.11
C LYS A 15 -7.65 35.44 0.57
N ILE A 16 -7.47 35.62 1.88
CA ILE A 16 -6.33 36.38 2.44
C ILE A 16 -4.99 35.72 2.06
N ILE A 17 -4.92 34.38 2.11
CA ILE A 17 -3.70 33.65 1.74
C ILE A 17 -3.46 33.71 0.23
N ARG A 18 -4.52 33.59 -0.60
CA ARG A 18 -4.44 33.68 -2.06
C ARG A 18 -3.87 35.03 -2.53
N GLU A 19 -4.29 36.14 -1.91
CA GLU A 19 -3.79 37.49 -2.25
C GLU A 19 -2.28 37.67 -1.99
N ARG A 20 -1.68 36.83 -1.15
CA ARG A 20 -0.23 36.84 -0.85
C ARG A 20 0.53 35.70 -1.52
N GLN A 21 -0.17 34.70 -2.04
CA GLN A 21 0.41 33.56 -2.69
C GLN A 21 0.55 33.81 -4.20
N ALA A 22 1.72 34.28 -4.65
CA ALA A 22 1.98 34.62 -6.04
C ALA A 22 1.94 33.43 -7.03
N SER A 23 2.10 32.20 -6.56
CA SER A 23 2.01 30.99 -7.38
C SER A 23 1.67 29.75 -6.55
N ALA A 24 1.29 28.66 -7.22
CA ALA A 24 1.00 27.38 -6.59
C ALA A 24 2.17 26.84 -5.74
N TYR A 25 3.41 27.26 -6.00
CA TYR A 25 4.61 26.81 -5.28
C TYR A 25 5.14 27.84 -4.26
N ASN A 26 4.51 29.02 -4.16
CA ASN A 26 4.93 30.06 -3.24
C ASN A 26 4.39 29.78 -1.82
N MET A 27 5.26 29.75 -0.82
CA MET A 27 4.88 29.63 0.58
C MET A 27 4.88 31.01 1.24
N VAL A 28 3.82 31.32 1.98
CA VAL A 28 3.64 32.64 2.63
C VAL A 28 4.05 32.55 4.10
N ASP A 29 4.85 33.50 4.58
CA ASP A 29 5.28 33.58 5.99
C ASP A 29 4.08 33.89 6.88
N ILE A 30 3.79 33.03 7.86
CA ILE A 30 2.64 33.14 8.77
C ILE A 30 2.67 34.47 9.55
N ALA A 31 3.86 34.97 9.89
CA ALA A 31 3.99 36.24 10.62
C ALA A 31 3.50 37.46 9.80
N THR A 32 3.51 37.36 8.47
CA THR A 32 3.01 38.43 7.58
C THR A 32 1.49 38.41 7.42
N LEU A 33 0.84 37.30 7.76
CA LEU A 33 -0.59 37.09 7.61
C LEU A 33 -1.38 37.46 8.87
N GLU A 34 -0.80 37.29 10.06
CA GLU A 34 -1.43 37.59 11.34
C GLU A 34 -2.07 38.99 11.42
N PRO A 35 -1.40 40.11 11.03
CA PRO A 35 -2.03 41.43 11.05
C PRO A 35 -3.17 41.59 10.04
N LEU A 36 -3.16 40.83 8.93
CA LEU A 36 -4.21 40.89 7.90
C LEU A 36 -5.48 40.18 8.37
N PHE A 37 -5.33 39.04 9.05
CA PHE A 37 -6.46 38.35 9.67
C PHE A 37 -7.06 39.19 10.79
N ALA A 38 -6.22 39.84 11.61
CA ALA A 38 -6.70 40.76 12.64
C ALA A 38 -7.49 41.96 12.05
N ALA A 39 -7.07 42.50 10.91
CA ALA A 39 -7.77 43.59 10.21
C ALA A 39 -9.16 43.18 9.69
N GLU A 40 -9.34 41.92 9.32
CA GLU A 40 -10.62 41.32 8.91
C GLU A 40 -11.45 40.80 10.10
N GLY A 41 -11.05 41.12 11.33
CA GLY A 41 -11.75 40.72 12.57
C GLY A 41 -11.54 39.26 12.99
N LEU A 42 -10.61 38.54 12.35
CA LEU A 42 -10.22 37.17 12.69
C LEU A 42 -9.06 37.19 13.70
N ARG A 43 -9.38 37.21 14.99
CA ARG A 43 -8.37 37.07 16.06
C ARG A 43 -8.38 35.65 16.60
N TYR A 44 -7.28 34.93 16.43
CA TYR A 44 -7.16 33.54 16.87
C TYR A 44 -7.38 33.35 18.39
N ALA A 45 -7.09 34.37 19.20
CA ALA A 45 -7.34 34.37 20.64
C ALA A 45 -8.84 34.29 20.99
N ASP A 46 -9.72 34.84 20.15
CA ASP A 46 -11.18 34.80 20.36
C ASP A 46 -11.72 33.36 20.23
N PHE A 47 -10.97 32.47 19.56
CA PHE A 47 -11.28 31.05 19.40
C PHE A 47 -10.51 30.14 20.37
N GLY A 48 -9.74 30.72 21.31
CA GLY A 48 -9.00 29.99 22.34
C GLY A 48 -7.67 29.36 21.89
N PHE A 49 -7.10 29.80 20.75
CA PHE A 49 -5.79 29.32 20.30
C PHE A 49 -4.64 30.12 20.91
N ALA A 50 -3.55 29.42 21.24
CA ALA A 50 -2.36 30.02 21.84
C ALA A 50 -1.48 30.77 20.81
N SER A 51 -1.52 30.34 19.54
CA SER A 51 -0.78 30.99 18.44
C SER A 51 -1.60 31.03 17.15
N PHE A 52 -1.27 31.98 16.28
CA PHE A 52 -1.89 32.08 14.96
C PHE A 52 -1.63 30.84 14.08
N ARG A 53 -0.49 30.18 14.28
CA ARG A 53 -0.16 28.88 13.65
C ARG A 53 -1.13 27.79 14.08
N ASP A 54 -1.44 27.66 15.36
CA ASP A 54 -2.36 26.63 15.87
C ASP A 54 -3.77 26.82 15.30
N PHE A 55 -4.18 28.08 15.14
CA PHE A 55 -5.42 28.43 14.47
C PHE A 55 -5.42 28.00 12.99
N LEU A 56 -4.36 28.28 12.22
CA LEU A 56 -4.27 27.83 10.83
C LEU A 56 -4.21 26.30 10.69
N ASN A 57 -3.66 25.59 11.68
CA ASN A 57 -3.58 24.13 11.69
C ASN A 57 -4.96 23.45 11.68
N GLU A 58 -5.99 24.12 12.20
CA GLU A 58 -7.37 23.64 12.14
C GLU A 58 -7.94 23.57 10.72
N PHE A 59 -7.28 24.24 9.76
CA PHE A 59 -7.62 24.33 8.34
C PHE A 59 -6.65 23.50 7.46
N ARG A 60 -5.91 22.54 8.02
CA ARG A 60 -5.00 21.64 7.28
C ARG A 60 -5.65 20.84 6.14
N ALA A 61 -6.97 20.76 6.10
CA ALA A 61 -7.69 20.15 4.98
C ALA A 61 -7.41 20.92 3.67
N VAL A 62 -7.18 22.23 3.76
CA VAL A 62 -7.04 23.14 2.62
C VAL A 62 -5.71 23.90 2.61
N LEU A 63 -4.97 23.85 3.72
CA LEU A 63 -3.66 24.47 3.90
C LEU A 63 -2.56 23.42 4.09
N ASN A 64 -1.39 23.69 3.52
CA ASN A 64 -0.11 23.08 3.88
C ASN A 64 0.62 24.04 4.83
N LEU A 65 1.10 23.53 5.97
CA LEU A 65 1.85 24.29 6.97
C LEU A 65 3.23 23.67 7.14
N VAL A 66 4.28 24.49 7.06
CA VAL A 66 5.67 24.03 7.12
C VAL A 66 6.45 24.90 8.11
N ASP A 67 7.23 24.27 9.00
CA ASP A 67 8.17 24.99 9.86
C ASP A 67 9.55 25.05 9.22
N GLY A 68 10.08 26.25 9.08
CA GLY A 68 11.47 26.49 8.73
C GLY A 68 12.38 26.13 9.90
N ALA A 69 13.59 25.63 9.60
CA ALA A 69 14.61 25.44 10.62
C ALA A 69 15.03 26.80 11.21
N PRO A 70 15.36 26.89 12.51
CA PRO A 70 15.89 28.12 13.08
C PRO A 70 17.18 28.50 12.34
N ALA A 71 17.19 29.70 11.76
CA ALA A 71 18.43 30.28 11.26
C ALA A 71 19.32 30.51 12.47
N GLY A 72 20.45 29.79 12.56
CA GLY A 72 21.40 29.94 13.66
C GLY A 72 21.67 31.43 13.97
N GLY A 73 21.74 31.76 15.26
CA GLY A 73 21.87 33.16 15.72
C GLY A 73 20.75 33.65 16.67
N GLY A 74 19.91 32.76 17.21
CA GLY A 74 18.89 33.13 18.20
C GLY A 74 17.61 33.74 17.62
N LEU A 75 17.39 33.64 16.30
CA LEU A 75 16.14 34.04 15.66
C LEU A 75 15.11 32.89 15.71
N PRO A 76 13.82 33.19 15.95
CA PRO A 76 12.78 32.16 15.99
C PRO A 76 12.60 31.49 14.64
N ALA A 77 12.27 30.19 14.66
CA ALA A 77 11.91 29.42 13.48
C ALA A 77 10.71 30.07 12.77
N LYS A 78 10.85 30.36 11.48
CA LYS A 78 9.74 30.92 10.67
C LYS A 78 8.81 29.82 10.22
N SER A 79 7.50 30.00 10.38
CA SER A 79 6.49 29.08 9.87
C SER A 79 5.85 29.64 8.60
N TYR A 80 5.56 28.75 7.65
CA TYR A 80 4.99 29.11 6.36
C TYR A 80 3.69 28.36 6.09
N VAL A 81 2.82 28.95 5.26
CA VAL A 81 1.53 28.40 4.85
C VAL A 81 1.31 28.51 3.34
N GLN A 82 0.59 27.55 2.76
CA GLN A 82 0.28 27.48 1.33
C GLN A 82 -1.09 26.83 1.12
N LEU A 83 -1.86 27.30 0.14
CA LEU A 83 -3.12 26.66 -0.29
C LEU A 83 -2.85 25.36 -1.05
N LYS A 84 -3.57 24.28 -0.71
CA LYS A 84 -3.47 22.97 -1.39
C LYS A 84 -4.04 22.99 -2.81
N ASP A 85 -5.13 23.73 -3.02
CA ASP A 85 -5.83 23.83 -4.30
C ASP A 85 -5.66 25.23 -4.88
N PHE A 86 -4.46 25.53 -5.39
CA PHE A 86 -4.18 26.82 -6.01
C PHE A 86 -4.73 26.85 -7.45
N ASP A 87 -5.99 27.29 -7.61
CA ASP A 87 -6.57 27.54 -8.93
C ASP A 87 -5.92 28.78 -9.58
N THR A 88 -5.26 28.59 -10.72
CA THR A 88 -4.67 29.68 -11.54
C THR A 88 -5.69 30.50 -12.32
N SER A 89 -6.99 30.21 -12.17
CA SER A 89 -8.07 30.78 -12.99
C SER A 89 -8.91 31.76 -12.18
N GLU A 90 -8.37 32.92 -11.82
CA GLU A 90 -9.20 34.04 -11.32
C GLU A 90 -8.53 35.44 -11.38
N ALA A 91 -7.29 35.54 -11.89
CA ALA A 91 -6.56 36.83 -11.98
C ALA A 91 -6.69 37.54 -13.34
N THR A 92 -7.58 37.09 -14.25
CA THR A 92 -7.72 37.68 -15.60
C THR A 92 -9.17 38.00 -15.97
N ALA A 93 -10.03 38.25 -14.99
CA ALA A 93 -11.40 38.73 -15.21
C ALA A 93 -11.55 40.14 -14.63
N GLY A 94 -10.98 41.12 -15.32
CA GLY A 94 -11.07 42.51 -14.87
C GLY A 94 -10.30 43.51 -15.70
N GLN A 95 -10.45 43.50 -17.03
CA GLN A 95 -10.34 44.65 -17.93
C GLN A 95 -10.24 44.19 -19.39
N LYS A 96 -11.36 44.32 -20.11
CA LYS A 96 -11.48 44.88 -21.48
C LYS A 96 -12.78 44.36 -22.12
N ALA A 97 -13.78 45.22 -22.11
CA ALA A 97 -14.87 45.21 -23.06
C ALA A 97 -14.42 45.93 -24.34
N GLU A 98 -15.13 45.64 -25.45
CA GLU A 98 -14.99 46.22 -26.82
C GLU A 98 -13.72 45.72 -27.57
N ASP A 99 -13.74 45.21 -28.80
CA ASP A 99 -14.63 45.48 -29.94
C ASP A 99 -14.51 44.40 -31.06
N SER A 100 -15.51 44.33 -31.95
CA SER A 100 -15.50 43.90 -33.38
C SER A 100 -15.47 42.40 -33.83
N GLU A 101 -16.20 42.18 -34.94
CA GLU A 101 -16.82 40.95 -35.48
C GLU A 101 -16.03 40.18 -36.59
N GLN A 102 -16.37 38.88 -36.75
CA GLN A 102 -16.33 37.98 -37.96
C GLN A 102 -15.00 37.39 -38.51
N PRO A 103 -15.01 36.26 -39.26
CA PRO A 103 -15.62 34.92 -39.07
C PRO A 103 -14.56 33.75 -39.26
N PRO A 104 -14.91 32.44 -39.17
CA PRO A 104 -14.00 31.40 -38.65
C PRO A 104 -13.32 30.51 -39.71
N CYS A 105 -12.17 29.89 -39.36
CA CYS A 105 -11.76 28.51 -39.75
C CYS A 105 -10.41 28.09 -39.09
N PRO A 106 -10.01 26.79 -39.09
CA PRO A 106 -9.76 25.99 -37.89
C PRO A 106 -8.27 25.79 -37.57
N VAL A 107 -7.90 25.64 -36.29
CA VAL A 107 -6.54 25.20 -35.91
C VAL A 107 -6.56 24.30 -34.67
N SER A 108 -5.85 23.18 -34.78
CA SER A 108 -5.52 22.16 -33.77
C SER A 108 -4.79 22.75 -32.53
N PRO A 109 -4.74 22.03 -31.39
CA PRO A 109 -4.14 22.54 -30.17
C PRO A 109 -2.62 22.27 -30.12
N GLU A 110 -1.80 23.31 -30.21
CA GLU A 110 -0.38 23.28 -29.85
C GLU A 110 -0.17 23.99 -28.49
N GLY A 111 0.53 23.31 -27.58
CA GLY A 111 1.04 23.90 -26.33
C GLY A 111 2.27 24.80 -26.59
N PRO A 112 2.73 25.57 -25.59
CA PRO A 112 3.77 26.58 -25.81
C PRO A 112 5.13 25.94 -26.15
N ALA A 113 5.70 26.37 -27.27
CA ALA A 113 7.00 25.94 -27.79
C ALA A 113 8.15 26.30 -26.82
N GLN A 114 9.03 25.34 -26.53
CA GLN A 114 10.31 25.58 -25.85
C GLN A 114 11.32 26.21 -26.82
N PRO A 115 12.22 27.09 -26.36
CA PRO A 115 13.28 27.62 -27.22
C PRO A 115 14.28 26.50 -27.57
N GLU A 116 14.51 26.25 -28.86
CA GLU A 116 15.50 25.30 -29.37
C GLU A 116 16.64 26.04 -30.10
N LEU A 117 17.88 25.65 -29.84
CA LEU A 117 19.06 26.17 -30.54
C LEU A 117 19.24 25.50 -31.89
N SER A 118 19.59 26.26 -32.93
CA SER A 118 19.96 25.71 -34.24
C SER A 118 21.29 24.93 -34.18
N ALA A 119 21.53 24.07 -35.17
CA ALA A 119 22.77 23.30 -35.26
C ALA A 119 24.03 24.17 -35.37
N GLU A 120 23.93 25.32 -36.04
CA GLU A 120 25.01 26.30 -36.19
C GLU A 120 25.36 26.98 -34.86
N GLU A 121 24.34 27.37 -34.08
CA GLU A 121 24.51 27.93 -32.74
C GLU A 121 25.11 26.91 -31.78
N LYS A 122 24.67 25.64 -31.85
CA LYS A 122 25.24 24.54 -31.06
C LYS A 122 26.72 24.33 -31.40
N ALA A 123 27.09 24.34 -32.68
CA ALA A 123 28.49 24.21 -33.09
C ALA A 123 29.37 25.38 -32.61
N ALA A 124 28.85 26.62 -32.63
CA ALA A 124 29.56 27.80 -32.17
C ALA A 124 29.70 27.89 -30.62
N LEU A 125 28.73 27.34 -29.88
CA LEU A 125 28.70 27.35 -28.42
C LEU A 125 29.50 26.21 -27.79
N ALA A 126 29.61 25.06 -28.46
CA ALA A 126 30.35 23.90 -27.97
C ALA A 126 31.79 24.20 -27.48
N PRO A 127 32.66 24.90 -28.23
CA PRO A 127 34.02 25.19 -27.75
C PRO A 127 34.04 26.17 -26.56
N LYS A 128 33.07 27.09 -26.47
CA LYS A 128 32.94 28.04 -25.36
C LYS A 128 32.48 27.35 -24.07
N ILE A 129 31.56 26.40 -24.20
CA ILE A 129 31.13 25.55 -23.09
C ILE A 129 32.30 24.68 -22.60
N GLN A 130 33.04 24.05 -23.50
CA GLN A 130 34.24 23.28 -23.12
C GLN A 130 35.28 24.13 -22.37
N ALA A 131 35.52 25.37 -22.81
CA ALA A 131 36.41 26.30 -22.13
C ALA A 131 35.95 26.63 -20.70
N ALA A 132 34.64 26.88 -20.52
CA ALA A 132 34.06 27.14 -19.20
C ALA A 132 34.23 25.95 -18.23
N PHE A 133 34.07 24.72 -18.72
CA PHE A 133 34.30 23.51 -17.92
C PHE A 133 35.77 23.27 -17.57
N ARG A 134 36.72 23.63 -18.45
CA ARG A 134 38.16 23.55 -18.17
C ARG A 134 38.61 24.55 -17.09
N SER A 135 37.93 25.68 -16.98
CA SER A 135 38.17 26.69 -15.93
C SER A 135 37.42 26.44 -14.63
N ALA A 136 36.52 25.45 -14.58
CA ALA A 136 35.67 25.22 -13.42
C ALA A 136 36.32 24.29 -12.39
N VAL A 137 36.12 24.59 -11.10
CA VAL A 137 36.53 23.69 -10.01
C VAL A 137 35.59 22.49 -9.96
N SER A 138 36.10 21.31 -10.30
CA SER A 138 35.36 20.05 -10.24
C SER A 138 35.58 19.31 -8.91
N ASN A 139 34.63 18.46 -8.52
CA ASN A 139 34.83 17.51 -7.43
C ASN A 139 35.75 16.34 -7.84
N GLU A 140 36.04 15.42 -6.90
CA GLU A 140 36.94 14.26 -7.11
C GLU A 140 36.56 13.37 -8.32
N GLY A 141 35.31 13.44 -8.81
CA GLY A 141 34.84 12.71 -10.00
C GLY A 141 34.82 13.52 -11.31
N GLY A 142 35.32 14.76 -11.31
CA GLY A 142 35.30 15.66 -12.48
C GLY A 142 33.94 16.32 -12.74
N TRP A 143 33.01 16.28 -11.77
CA TRP A 143 31.68 16.90 -11.89
C TRP A 143 31.69 18.33 -11.36
N VAL A 144 31.04 19.24 -12.08
CA VAL A 144 30.94 20.66 -11.76
C VAL A 144 29.53 21.00 -11.32
N ASN A 145 29.39 21.73 -10.22
CA ASN A 145 28.10 22.20 -9.72
C ASN A 145 27.54 23.31 -10.64
N LEU A 146 26.27 23.17 -11.06
CA LEU A 146 25.65 24.11 -11.99
C LEU A 146 25.57 25.55 -11.44
N ALA A 147 25.52 25.71 -10.11
CA ALA A 147 25.43 27.02 -9.46
C ALA A 147 26.72 27.84 -9.63
N SER A 148 27.90 27.20 -9.63
CA SER A 148 29.19 27.87 -9.90
C SER A 148 29.49 27.96 -11.39
N LEU A 149 28.99 27.02 -12.20
CA LEU A 149 29.21 26.98 -13.65
C LEU A 149 28.53 28.13 -14.40
N GLY A 150 27.41 28.66 -13.89
CA GLY A 150 26.64 29.71 -14.56
C GLY A 150 27.41 31.01 -14.79
N ALA A 151 28.28 31.40 -13.85
CA ALA A 151 29.14 32.57 -14.02
C ALA A 151 30.21 32.35 -15.10
N LEU A 152 30.84 31.17 -15.09
CA LEU A 152 31.90 30.79 -16.04
C LEU A 152 31.38 30.67 -17.48
N LEU A 153 30.17 30.13 -17.67
CA LEU A 153 29.53 30.07 -18.99
C LEU A 153 29.29 31.48 -19.56
N LYS A 154 28.87 32.42 -18.70
CA LYS A 154 28.65 33.81 -19.09
C LYS A 154 29.98 34.51 -19.47
N GLU A 155 31.04 34.29 -18.70
CA GLU A 155 32.38 34.84 -18.98
C GLU A 155 32.99 34.31 -20.29
N ASN A 156 32.69 33.06 -20.65
CA ASN A 156 33.13 32.44 -21.91
C ASN A 156 32.18 32.74 -23.10
N GLY A 157 31.18 33.62 -22.93
CA GLY A 157 30.28 34.04 -24.00
C GLY A 157 29.21 33.01 -24.40
N ALA A 158 28.79 32.17 -23.45
CA ALA A 158 27.70 31.20 -23.56
C ALA A 158 26.59 31.51 -22.52
N ASP A 159 25.95 32.68 -22.65
CA ASP A 159 24.90 33.13 -21.73
C ASP A 159 23.53 32.54 -22.12
N ALA A 160 23.01 31.62 -21.32
CA ALA A 160 21.72 30.97 -21.51
C ALA A 160 20.55 31.97 -21.72
N LYS A 161 20.61 33.14 -21.07
CA LYS A 161 19.55 34.16 -21.20
C LYS A 161 19.53 34.83 -22.57
N GLN A 162 20.67 34.92 -23.25
CA GLN A 162 20.75 35.50 -24.61
C GLN A 162 20.04 34.63 -25.64
N PHE A 163 19.94 33.32 -25.38
CA PHE A 163 19.27 32.36 -26.24
C PHE A 163 17.85 32.00 -25.76
N GLY A 164 17.25 32.82 -24.89
CA GLY A 164 15.87 32.66 -24.44
C GLY A 164 15.65 31.63 -23.32
N PHE A 165 16.70 31.02 -22.77
CA PHE A 165 16.56 30.04 -21.69
C PHE A 165 16.52 30.73 -20.32
N GLN A 166 15.43 30.51 -19.59
CA GLN A 166 15.26 31.04 -18.23
C GLN A 166 16.09 30.27 -17.18
N LYS A 167 16.40 29.01 -17.45
CA LYS A 167 17.22 28.14 -16.57
C LYS A 167 18.42 27.59 -17.34
N ILE A 168 19.60 27.71 -16.75
CA ILE A 168 20.88 27.23 -17.32
C ILE A 168 20.83 25.71 -17.61
N PHE A 169 20.13 24.96 -16.77
CA PHE A 169 19.94 23.52 -16.98
C PHE A 169 19.30 23.20 -18.34
N GLN A 170 18.22 23.90 -18.72
CA GLN A 170 17.54 23.70 -20.01
C GLN A 170 18.42 24.06 -21.21
N PHE A 171 19.32 25.03 -21.03
CA PHE A 171 20.31 25.40 -22.03
C PHE A 171 21.38 24.30 -22.20
N LEU A 172 21.85 23.68 -21.10
CA LEU A 172 22.85 22.61 -21.17
C LEU A 172 22.29 21.29 -21.70
N GLU A 173 20.99 21.02 -21.51
CA GLU A 173 20.29 19.87 -22.10
C GLU A 173 20.31 19.89 -23.65
N GLN A 174 20.58 21.03 -24.28
CA GLN A 174 20.72 21.14 -25.73
C GLN A 174 22.01 20.53 -26.30
N PHE A 175 22.93 20.09 -25.42
CA PHE A 175 24.24 19.53 -25.79
C PHE A 175 24.47 18.11 -25.22
N PRO A 176 23.56 17.14 -25.48
CA PRO A 176 23.65 15.79 -24.89
C PRO A 176 24.89 15.01 -25.34
N GLU A 177 25.41 15.30 -26.54
CA GLU A 177 26.62 14.70 -27.09
C GLU A 177 27.91 15.22 -26.42
N LEU A 178 27.86 16.41 -25.84
CA LEU A 178 29.02 17.06 -25.23
C LEU A 178 29.05 16.89 -23.70
N LEU A 179 27.88 16.81 -23.07
CA LEU A 179 27.72 16.88 -21.62
C LEU A 179 26.97 15.67 -21.05
N ALA A 180 27.41 15.22 -19.88
CA ALA A 180 26.61 14.38 -19.00
C ALA A 180 26.09 15.25 -17.85
N VAL A 181 24.81 15.13 -17.51
CA VAL A 181 24.17 15.89 -16.44
C VAL A 181 23.49 14.93 -15.48
N LYS A 182 23.72 15.10 -14.17
CA LYS A 182 23.09 14.28 -13.12
C LYS A 182 22.53 15.15 -12.02
N ARG A 183 21.52 14.66 -11.32
CA ARG A 183 20.91 15.32 -10.15
C ARG A 183 21.14 14.44 -8.95
N GLU A 184 21.73 15.00 -7.90
CA GLU A 184 21.95 14.30 -6.65
C GLU A 184 21.23 15.04 -5.52
N PRO A 185 20.59 14.32 -4.59
CA PRO A 185 20.03 14.94 -3.41
C PRO A 185 21.18 15.45 -2.53
N THR A 186 21.03 16.63 -1.96
CA THR A 186 21.95 17.12 -0.92
C THR A 186 22.05 16.11 0.23
N PRO A 187 23.17 16.03 0.97
CA PRO A 187 23.30 15.14 2.14
C PRO A 187 22.20 15.28 3.20
N SER A 188 21.47 16.40 3.19
CA SER A 188 20.32 16.65 4.06
C SER A 188 18.96 16.18 3.49
N GLY A 189 18.91 15.66 2.26
CA GLY A 189 17.70 15.20 1.56
C GLY A 189 16.69 16.29 1.16
N LYS A 190 16.98 17.58 1.45
CA LYS A 190 16.02 18.69 1.34
C LYS A 190 16.03 19.43 0.00
N ALA A 191 17.08 19.28 -0.82
CA ALA A 191 17.19 19.89 -2.14
C ALA A 191 17.96 18.99 -3.11
N TRP A 192 17.79 19.21 -4.40
CA TRP A 192 18.54 18.54 -5.47
C TRP A 192 19.60 19.49 -6.03
N VAL A 193 20.86 19.05 -6.04
CA VAL A 193 21.96 19.76 -6.69
C VAL A 193 22.20 19.11 -8.04
N VAL A 194 22.31 19.95 -9.07
CA VAL A 194 22.58 19.49 -10.43
C VAL A 194 24.07 19.62 -10.71
N TYR A 195 24.65 18.56 -11.24
CA TYR A 195 26.04 18.50 -11.65
C TYR A 195 26.13 18.22 -13.14
N ALA A 196 27.13 18.82 -13.80
CA ALA A 196 27.44 18.54 -15.20
C ALA A 196 28.93 18.18 -15.35
N LYS A 197 29.24 17.38 -16.37
CA LYS A 197 30.62 16.99 -16.72
C LYS A 197 30.74 16.86 -18.24
N LEU A 198 31.91 17.18 -18.81
CA LEU A 198 32.22 16.92 -20.21
C LEU A 198 32.32 15.41 -20.46
N ARG A 199 31.71 14.92 -21.54
CA ARG A 199 31.88 13.52 -21.96
C ARG A 199 33.29 13.31 -22.51
N ASP A 200 33.92 12.20 -22.14
CA ASP A 200 35.19 11.78 -22.73
C ASP A 200 34.95 11.29 -24.16
N ALA A 201 35.81 11.69 -25.10
CA ALA A 201 35.67 11.42 -26.53
C ALA A 201 35.60 9.92 -26.90
N ALA A 202 35.96 9.01 -25.98
CA ALA A 202 35.85 7.57 -26.16
C ALA A 202 34.42 7.02 -26.01
N SER A 203 33.46 7.81 -25.51
CA SER A 203 32.07 7.37 -25.25
C SER A 203 31.06 7.77 -26.33
N ALA A 204 31.49 8.44 -27.41
CA ALA A 204 30.62 9.00 -28.44
C ALA A 204 30.43 8.08 -29.68
N LEU A 205 30.90 6.83 -29.67
CA LEU A 205 30.76 5.90 -30.79
C LEU A 205 30.19 4.56 -30.32
N SER A 206 28.87 4.49 -30.20
CA SER A 206 28.14 3.23 -30.37
C SER A 206 26.64 3.50 -30.54
N SER A 207 26.27 4.04 -31.70
CA SER A 207 24.94 3.88 -32.29
C SER A 207 25.07 4.03 -33.80
N GLU A 208 25.22 2.91 -34.54
CA GLU A 208 24.59 2.66 -35.85
C GLU A 208 25.08 1.33 -36.47
N GLY A 209 24.14 0.36 -36.59
CA GLY A 209 23.83 -0.33 -37.85
C GLY A 209 24.61 -1.58 -38.30
N ALA A 210 23.82 -2.54 -38.84
CA ALA A 210 24.16 -3.74 -39.63
C ALA A 210 24.67 -4.96 -38.83
N GLY A 211 24.29 -6.22 -39.07
CA GLY A 211 23.71 -6.87 -40.25
C GLY A 211 24.38 -8.25 -40.40
N LEU A 212 23.56 -9.30 -40.47
CA LEU A 212 23.80 -10.70 -40.91
C LEU A 212 25.24 -11.21 -41.23
N THR A 213 25.66 -12.22 -40.43
CA THR A 213 26.34 -13.53 -40.72
C THR A 213 27.71 -13.58 -41.44
N PRO A 214 28.46 -14.72 -41.49
CA PRO A 214 28.54 -15.95 -40.64
C PRO A 214 29.99 -16.47 -40.31
N ILE A 215 30.12 -17.45 -39.39
CA ILE A 215 31.15 -18.55 -39.31
C ILE A 215 32.64 -18.11 -39.11
N GLN A 216 33.44 -18.58 -38.13
CA GLN A 216 33.92 -19.96 -37.93
C GLN A 216 34.72 -20.13 -36.62
N HIS A 217 34.68 -21.36 -36.11
CA HIS A 217 35.48 -22.02 -35.06
C HIS A 217 36.93 -21.57 -34.82
N THR A 218 37.36 -21.62 -33.55
CA THR A 218 38.47 -22.52 -33.14
C THR A 218 38.37 -22.90 -31.65
N VAL A 219 38.74 -24.16 -31.40
CA VAL A 219 38.74 -24.95 -30.17
C VAL A 219 40.11 -24.90 -29.48
N ARG A 220 40.14 -24.88 -28.13
CA ARG A 220 41.02 -25.65 -27.19
C ARG A 220 40.98 -24.98 -25.80
N ALA A 221 40.51 -25.61 -24.73
CA ALA A 221 40.95 -26.80 -24.00
C ALA A 221 42.11 -26.56 -23.02
N ASP A 222 41.82 -26.89 -21.76
CA ASP A 222 42.64 -27.33 -20.63
C ASP A 222 43.68 -26.38 -20.00
N ALA A 223 43.54 -26.14 -18.68
CA ALA A 223 44.43 -26.75 -17.69
C ALA A 223 43.95 -26.52 -16.25
N VAL A 224 43.88 -27.64 -15.53
CA VAL A 224 43.72 -27.81 -14.09
C VAL A 224 45.03 -27.47 -13.37
N HIS A 225 44.98 -26.84 -12.19
CA HIS A 225 45.87 -27.19 -11.08
C HIS A 225 45.24 -26.90 -9.71
N ALA A 226 45.48 -27.85 -8.82
CA ALA A 226 44.99 -27.97 -7.47
C ALA A 226 46.09 -27.64 -6.44
N VAL A 227 45.77 -27.95 -5.17
CA VAL A 227 46.64 -28.09 -3.97
C VAL A 227 47.02 -26.73 -3.32
N THR A 228 46.91 -26.45 -2.01
CA THR A 228 46.93 -27.29 -0.79
C THR A 228 46.44 -26.48 0.43
N GLU A 229 45.84 -27.18 1.41
CA GLU A 229 45.73 -26.92 2.87
C GLU A 229 47.03 -26.38 3.53
N LEU A 230 47.15 -25.86 4.76
CA LEU A 230 46.49 -26.00 6.08
C LEU A 230 47.13 -24.96 7.04
N SER A 231 46.45 -24.57 8.14
CA SER A 231 47.00 -24.39 9.52
C SER A 231 46.58 -23.11 10.28
N VAL A 232 46.16 -23.35 11.53
CA VAL A 232 45.81 -22.46 12.67
C VAL A 232 46.42 -23.14 13.92
N PRO A 233 46.62 -22.56 15.14
CA PRO A 233 46.87 -21.19 15.64
C PRO A 233 48.22 -21.11 16.44
N PRO A 234 48.49 -20.05 17.25
CA PRO A 234 48.22 -20.19 18.71
C PRO A 234 47.71 -18.90 19.42
N ALA A 235 47.46 -19.05 20.73
CA ALA A 235 46.65 -18.24 21.63
C ALA A 235 47.32 -17.05 22.37
N GLY A 236 46.46 -16.18 22.94
CA GLY A 236 46.72 -15.23 24.06
C GLY A 236 47.06 -13.81 23.61
N THR A 237 46.51 -12.69 24.11
CA THR A 237 46.00 -12.38 25.46
C THR A 237 45.16 -11.07 25.41
N ARG A 238 44.20 -10.97 26.33
CA ARG A 238 43.30 -9.83 26.62
C ARG A 238 43.96 -8.45 26.66
N THR A 239 43.27 -7.43 26.12
CA THR A 239 43.12 -6.10 26.73
C THR A 239 41.77 -5.48 26.30
N ALA A 240 41.09 -4.86 27.26
CA ALA A 240 39.79 -4.22 27.12
C ALA A 240 39.92 -2.76 26.67
N LYS A 241 39.05 -2.28 25.77
CA LYS A 241 38.38 -0.96 25.90
C LYS A 241 37.32 -0.69 24.82
N ALA A 242 36.18 -0.20 25.32
CA ALA A 242 35.28 0.82 24.77
C ALA A 242 34.47 0.56 23.49
N ALA A 243 33.16 0.61 23.69
CA ALA A 243 32.08 0.68 22.73
C ALA A 243 32.02 2.01 21.95
N SER A 244 31.38 1.97 20.78
CA SER A 244 30.45 3.02 20.33
C SER A 244 29.48 2.40 19.31
N GLY A 245 28.24 2.19 19.76
CA GLY A 245 27.12 1.88 18.88
C GLY A 245 26.43 3.14 18.37
N SER A 246 25.46 2.93 17.48
CA SER A 246 24.32 3.82 17.26
C SER A 246 23.07 2.98 17.46
N GLU A 247 22.39 3.21 18.57
CA GLU A 247 21.19 2.54 19.06
C GLU A 247 19.94 2.95 18.25
N GLU A 248 19.23 1.96 17.70
CA GLU A 248 17.77 2.03 17.57
C GLU A 248 17.16 1.54 18.89
N ALA A 249 16.24 2.30 19.47
CA ALA A 249 15.66 2.03 20.78
C ALA A 249 14.76 0.77 20.75
N LEU A 250 15.32 -0.38 21.13
CA LEU A 250 14.58 -1.60 21.45
C LEU A 250 13.71 -1.39 22.70
N GLN A 251 12.42 -1.71 22.61
CA GLN A 251 11.55 -1.78 23.78
C GLN A 251 11.96 -2.98 24.66
N PRO A 252 11.87 -2.89 26.00
CA PRO A 252 12.18 -4.00 26.89
C PRO A 252 11.14 -5.13 26.74
N GLU A 253 11.58 -6.36 26.51
CA GLU A 253 10.74 -7.56 26.43
C GLU A 253 11.06 -8.54 27.57
N LEU A 254 10.03 -9.13 28.18
CA LEU A 254 10.18 -10.18 29.19
C LEU A 254 10.39 -11.55 28.52
N SER A 255 11.27 -12.37 29.07
CA SER A 255 11.45 -13.76 28.63
C SER A 255 10.22 -14.63 28.94
N ALA A 256 10.10 -15.79 28.28
CA ALA A 256 8.99 -16.72 28.49
C ALA A 256 8.91 -17.24 29.95
N GLU A 257 10.06 -17.44 30.60
CA GLU A 257 10.16 -17.87 32.00
C GLU A 257 9.68 -16.79 32.98
N GLU A 258 10.05 -15.53 32.73
CA GLU A 258 9.58 -14.39 33.52
C GLU A 258 8.07 -14.15 33.34
N LYS A 259 7.56 -14.31 32.12
CA LYS A 259 6.11 -14.23 31.82
C LYS A 259 5.33 -15.33 32.56
N ALA A 260 5.85 -16.56 32.60
CA ALA A 260 5.23 -17.65 33.34
C ALA A 260 5.23 -17.42 34.87
N ALA A 261 6.32 -16.87 35.42
CA ALA A 261 6.43 -16.60 36.86
C ALA A 261 5.61 -15.38 37.33
N LEU A 262 5.51 -14.35 36.49
CA LEU A 262 4.80 -13.10 36.82
C LEU A 262 3.31 -13.15 36.49
N GLY A 263 2.89 -13.97 35.51
CA GLY A 263 1.50 -14.07 35.05
C GLY A 263 0.46 -14.23 36.18
N PRO A 264 0.59 -15.23 37.08
CA PRO A 264 -0.36 -15.41 38.19
C PRO A 264 -0.43 -14.22 39.15
N LYS A 265 0.70 -13.55 39.40
CA LYS A 265 0.78 -12.37 40.28
C LYS A 265 0.16 -11.13 39.63
N VAL A 266 0.32 -10.97 38.32
CA VAL A 266 -0.33 -9.92 37.53
C VAL A 266 -1.85 -10.11 37.51
N CYS A 267 -2.33 -11.35 37.36
CA CYS A 267 -3.76 -11.65 37.43
C CYS A 267 -4.36 -11.33 38.80
N ALA A 268 -3.68 -11.71 39.89
CA ALA A 268 -4.11 -11.40 41.25
C ALA A 268 -4.15 -9.88 41.51
N ALA A 269 -3.16 -9.14 41.00
CA ALA A 269 -3.13 -7.68 41.12
C ALA A 269 -4.31 -7.02 40.40
N VAL A 270 -4.62 -7.43 39.17
CA VAL A 270 -5.75 -6.88 38.41
C VAL A 270 -7.10 -7.26 39.03
N GLN A 271 -7.23 -8.45 39.63
CA GLN A 271 -8.44 -8.85 40.37
C GLN A 271 -8.66 -8.07 41.66
N SER A 272 -7.58 -7.70 42.36
CA SER A 272 -7.65 -6.99 43.63
C SER A 272 -7.92 -5.48 43.51
N ALA A 273 -7.83 -4.93 42.30
CA ALA A 273 -7.99 -3.50 42.04
C ALA A 273 -9.45 -3.14 41.72
N ALA A 274 -9.86 -1.93 42.13
CA ALA A 274 -11.24 -1.45 41.92
C ALA A 274 -11.57 -1.33 40.42
N SER A 275 -12.59 -2.07 39.97
CA SER A 275 -13.09 -2.07 38.60
C SER A 275 -14.37 -1.22 38.45
N ASP A 276 -14.65 -0.78 37.22
CA ASP A 276 -15.94 -0.20 36.85
C ASP A 276 -17.05 -1.28 36.72
N GLU A 277 -18.29 -0.85 36.47
CA GLU A 277 -19.45 -1.75 36.29
C GLU A 277 -19.27 -2.78 35.15
N ALA A 278 -18.31 -2.56 34.24
CA ALA A 278 -17.97 -3.43 33.12
C ALA A 278 -16.70 -4.27 33.36
N GLY A 279 -16.15 -4.26 34.58
CA GLY A 279 -14.99 -5.04 34.99
C GLY A 279 -13.63 -4.49 34.53
N TRP A 280 -13.56 -3.24 34.07
CA TRP A 280 -12.31 -2.60 33.67
C TRP A 280 -11.66 -1.86 34.84
N VAL A 281 -10.35 -2.04 34.99
CA VAL A 281 -9.56 -1.41 36.06
C VAL A 281 -8.71 -0.30 35.46
N ASN A 282 -8.72 0.87 36.11
CA ASN A 282 -7.87 2.00 35.74
C ASN A 282 -6.39 1.69 36.08
N LEU A 283 -5.48 2.04 35.16
CA LEU A 283 -4.03 1.82 35.31
C LEU A 283 -3.42 2.42 36.59
N ALA A 284 -3.97 3.51 37.12
CA ALA A 284 -3.53 4.08 38.40
C ALA A 284 -3.78 3.12 39.58
N GLY A 285 -4.91 2.41 39.59
CA GLY A 285 -5.22 1.40 40.62
C GLY A 285 -4.44 0.10 40.43
N ILE A 286 -4.14 -0.28 39.17
CA ILE A 286 -3.32 -1.47 38.86
C ILE A 286 -1.89 -1.28 39.36
N GLY A 287 -1.32 -0.07 39.23
CA GLY A 287 0.05 0.20 39.69
C GLY A 287 0.25 -0.03 41.19
N GLU A 288 -0.73 0.36 42.01
CA GLU A 288 -0.70 0.14 43.45
C GLU A 288 -0.86 -1.36 43.80
N ALA A 289 -1.78 -2.04 43.11
CA ALA A 289 -2.02 -3.48 43.29
C ALA A 289 -0.84 -4.36 42.86
N LEU A 290 -0.13 -4.00 41.77
CA LEU A 290 1.08 -4.70 41.32
C LEU A 290 2.20 -4.61 42.37
N LYS A 291 2.39 -3.42 42.95
CA LYS A 291 3.39 -3.20 44.00
C LYS A 291 3.04 -3.97 45.28
N GLY A 292 1.76 -4.04 45.64
CA GLY A 292 1.25 -4.85 46.76
C GLY A 292 1.45 -6.37 46.56
N ASN A 293 1.46 -6.84 45.30
CA ASN A 293 1.75 -8.23 44.93
C ASN A 293 3.25 -8.50 44.66
N GLY A 294 4.13 -7.57 45.04
CA GLY A 294 5.58 -7.72 44.95
C GLY A 294 6.15 -7.59 43.54
N ILE A 295 5.44 -6.94 42.61
CA ILE A 295 5.91 -6.64 41.26
C ILE A 295 6.34 -5.18 41.18
N ASP A 296 7.63 -4.94 40.98
CA ASP A 296 8.15 -3.63 40.58
C ASP A 296 8.51 -3.67 39.10
N VAL A 297 7.92 -2.78 38.31
CA VAL A 297 8.09 -2.74 36.84
C VAL A 297 9.40 -2.08 36.42
N LYS A 298 10.01 -1.25 37.28
CA LYS A 298 11.25 -0.51 36.94
C LYS A 298 12.48 -1.40 36.87
N PRO A 299 12.73 -2.35 37.81
CA PRO A 299 13.83 -3.31 37.70
C PRO A 299 13.68 -4.27 36.52
N LEU A 300 12.47 -4.46 36.01
CA LEU A 300 12.14 -5.28 34.84
C LEU A 300 12.33 -4.53 33.51
N GLY A 301 12.90 -3.32 33.53
CA GLY A 301 13.18 -2.51 32.34
C GLY A 301 12.05 -1.57 31.91
N PHE A 302 10.86 -1.64 32.52
CA PHE A 302 9.70 -0.85 32.11
C PHE A 302 9.60 0.49 32.85
N GLN A 303 9.68 1.59 32.11
CA GLN A 303 9.50 2.94 32.66
C GLN A 303 8.03 3.30 32.95
N LYS A 304 7.08 2.58 32.33
CA LYS A 304 5.63 2.76 32.49
C LYS A 304 4.95 1.40 32.64
N ILE A 305 3.85 1.34 33.38
CA ILE A 305 3.13 0.09 33.67
C ILE A 305 2.42 -0.46 32.41
N LEU A 306 1.96 0.41 31.51
CA LEU A 306 1.20 -0.01 30.33
C LEU A 306 2.00 -0.91 29.37
N PRO A 307 3.25 -0.56 28.95
CA PRO A 307 4.11 -1.47 28.18
C PRO A 307 4.42 -2.79 28.88
N PHE A 308 4.41 -2.83 30.22
CA PHE A 308 4.56 -4.06 31.00
C PHE A 308 3.29 -4.93 30.95
N LEU A 309 2.09 -4.36 31.07
CA LEU A 309 0.83 -5.10 30.95
C LEU A 309 0.60 -5.64 29.54
N GLU A 310 1.05 -4.91 28.52
CA GLU A 310 1.02 -5.33 27.11
C GLU A 310 1.87 -6.60 26.85
N GLN A 311 2.74 -7.01 27.78
CA GLN A 311 3.50 -8.27 27.71
C GLN A 311 2.69 -9.54 28.04
N PHE A 312 1.44 -9.38 28.52
CA PHE A 312 0.56 -10.49 28.90
C PHE A 312 -0.76 -10.51 28.10
N PRO A 313 -0.72 -10.52 26.75
CA PRO A 313 -1.93 -10.44 25.92
C PRO A 313 -2.84 -11.66 26.08
N GLU A 314 -2.31 -12.81 26.50
CA GLU A 314 -3.09 -14.03 26.77
C GLU A 314 -3.94 -13.94 28.04
N LEU A 315 -3.52 -13.11 29.02
CA LEU A 315 -4.18 -13.00 30.32
C LEU A 315 -5.04 -11.74 30.44
N LEU A 316 -4.64 -10.66 29.75
CA LEU A 316 -5.23 -9.34 29.90
C LEU A 316 -5.77 -8.79 28.58
N ALA A 317 -6.90 -8.10 28.65
CA ALA A 317 -7.36 -7.18 27.63
C ALA A 317 -7.02 -5.75 28.08
N VAL A 318 -6.42 -4.95 27.21
CA VAL A 318 -6.01 -3.56 27.49
C VAL A 318 -6.66 -2.63 26.47
N LYS A 319 -7.25 -1.51 26.92
CA LYS A 319 -7.85 -0.48 26.05
C LYS A 319 -7.42 0.93 26.46
N ARG A 320 -7.47 1.88 25.54
CA ARG A 320 -7.18 3.31 25.79
C ARG A 320 -8.40 4.13 25.38
N GLU A 321 -8.92 4.94 26.30
CA GLU A 321 -10.07 5.80 26.05
C GLU A 321 -9.69 7.26 26.35
N PRO A 322 -10.14 8.23 25.54
CA PRO A 322 -9.93 9.64 25.84
C PRO A 322 -10.74 10.04 27.07
N THR A 323 -10.20 10.91 27.92
CA THR A 323 -10.96 11.48 29.04
C THR A 323 -12.19 12.23 28.51
N PRO A 324 -13.27 12.37 29.30
CA PRO A 324 -14.45 13.16 28.91
C PRO A 324 -14.12 14.62 28.52
N SER A 325 -12.97 15.13 28.94
CA SER A 325 -12.43 16.45 28.59
C SER A 325 -11.59 16.49 27.31
N GLY A 326 -11.30 15.34 26.68
CA GLY A 326 -10.50 15.20 25.46
C GLY A 326 -9.00 15.55 25.59
N LYS A 327 -8.55 15.94 26.80
CA LYS A 327 -7.19 16.45 27.05
C LYS A 327 -6.15 15.37 27.34
N ALA A 328 -6.57 14.15 27.71
CA ALA A 328 -5.66 13.06 28.04
C ALA A 328 -6.26 11.69 27.66
N TRP A 329 -5.41 10.67 27.55
CA TRP A 329 -5.82 9.28 27.33
C TRP A 329 -5.64 8.48 28.62
N VAL A 330 -6.69 7.78 29.04
CA VAL A 330 -6.67 6.89 30.19
C VAL A 330 -6.71 5.46 29.67
N ALA A 331 -5.82 4.62 30.18
CA ALA A 331 -5.74 3.23 29.80
C ALA A 331 -6.32 2.34 30.90
N TYR A 332 -6.97 1.27 30.47
CA TYR A 332 -7.68 0.32 31.32
C TYR A 332 -7.22 -1.10 30.98
N ALA A 333 -7.20 -1.97 31.98
CA ALA A 333 -6.98 -3.40 31.78
C ALA A 333 -8.03 -4.23 32.53
N ARG A 334 -8.33 -5.42 31.99
CA ARG A 334 -9.16 -6.43 32.66
C ARG A 334 -8.65 -7.83 32.34
N LEU A 335 -8.99 -8.80 33.18
CA LEU A 335 -8.73 -10.20 32.87
C LEU A 335 -9.60 -10.70 31.72
N LYS A 336 -9.03 -11.56 30.88
CA LYS A 336 -9.80 -12.40 29.96
C LYS A 336 -10.48 -13.50 30.78
N VAL A 337 -11.80 -13.59 30.71
CA VAL A 337 -12.57 -14.63 31.40
C VAL A 337 -12.32 -15.96 30.68
N ASP A 338 -11.88 -16.96 31.44
CA ASP A 338 -11.66 -18.33 30.98
C ASP A 338 -12.98 -19.11 31.07
N ASP A 339 -13.71 -19.25 29.96
CA ASP A 339 -14.94 -20.07 29.89
C ASP A 339 -14.57 -21.57 29.85
N ARG A 340 -13.99 -22.07 30.94
CA ARG A 340 -13.78 -23.51 31.17
C ARG A 340 -13.95 -23.88 32.64
N ARG A 341 -15.20 -24.15 33.03
CA ARG A 341 -15.69 -25.32 33.81
C ARG A 341 -16.90 -24.96 34.67
N GLU A 342 -18.06 -25.56 34.39
CA GLU A 342 -18.77 -26.50 35.29
C GLU A 342 -20.11 -26.95 34.67
N GLY A 343 -20.47 -28.23 34.84
CA GLY A 343 -21.83 -28.73 34.56
C GLY A 343 -21.92 -30.12 33.93
N THR A 344 -21.62 -31.17 34.70
CA THR A 344 -21.92 -32.58 34.40
C THR A 344 -23.43 -32.86 34.31
N GLY A 345 -23.90 -33.60 33.30
CA GLY A 345 -25.27 -34.13 33.27
C GLY A 345 -25.74 -34.82 31.96
N LYS A 346 -25.44 -36.12 31.84
CA LYS A 346 -26.18 -37.22 31.15
C LYS A 346 -27.05 -36.99 29.88
N THR A 347 -26.77 -37.90 28.94
CA THR A 347 -27.65 -38.73 28.08
C THR A 347 -27.92 -38.38 26.60
N ALA A 348 -27.55 -39.40 25.79
CA ALA A 348 -28.20 -39.95 24.60
C ALA A 348 -27.77 -39.45 23.19
N ARG A 349 -27.28 -40.43 22.43
CA ARG A 349 -26.90 -40.42 21.01
C ARG A 349 -28.09 -40.08 20.10
N THR A 350 -27.87 -39.31 19.03
CA THR A 350 -28.37 -39.69 17.69
C THR A 350 -27.46 -39.11 16.61
N SER A 351 -27.14 -39.96 15.64
CA SER A 351 -26.25 -39.79 14.49
C SER A 351 -26.83 -38.91 13.37
N VAL A 352 -26.03 -37.99 12.82
CA VAL A 352 -26.19 -37.44 11.45
C VAL A 352 -24.82 -37.27 10.78
N ARG A 353 -24.74 -37.70 9.52
CA ARG A 353 -23.57 -37.66 8.61
C ARG A 353 -23.10 -36.22 8.31
N PRO A 354 -21.81 -36.00 7.97
CA PRO A 354 -21.27 -34.65 7.78
C PRO A 354 -21.71 -34.05 6.43
N GLN A 355 -22.44 -32.94 6.51
CA GLN A 355 -22.60 -31.98 5.42
C GLN A 355 -21.35 -31.10 5.36
N SER A 356 -20.87 -30.88 4.13
CA SER A 356 -19.80 -29.95 3.76
C SER A 356 -19.95 -28.61 4.50
N SER A 357 -18.98 -28.32 5.35
CA SER A 357 -18.93 -27.11 6.18
C SER A 357 -18.35 -25.96 5.38
N TYR A 358 -19.23 -25.18 4.74
CA TYR A 358 -19.02 -23.73 4.68
C TYR A 358 -19.02 -23.23 6.13
N VAL A 359 -17.84 -22.84 6.62
CA VAL A 359 -17.70 -22.21 7.93
C VAL A 359 -18.32 -20.81 7.82
N PRO A 360 -19.39 -20.49 8.57
CA PRO A 360 -19.77 -19.11 8.75
C PRO A 360 -18.62 -18.43 9.50
N VAL A 361 -18.20 -17.25 9.07
CA VAL A 361 -17.26 -16.41 9.83
C VAL A 361 -17.86 -16.16 11.22
N THR A 362 -17.52 -17.02 12.16
CA THR A 362 -17.77 -16.86 13.59
C THR A 362 -16.41 -16.77 14.28
N ALA A 363 -15.75 -15.64 14.04
CA ALA A 363 -14.77 -15.08 14.96
C ALA A 363 -15.34 -13.71 15.35
N HIS A 364 -15.83 -13.61 16.59
CA HIS A 364 -16.39 -12.41 17.24
C HIS A 364 -17.29 -11.53 16.34
N ARG A 365 -18.61 -11.68 16.43
CA ARG A 365 -19.54 -10.61 15.99
C ARG A 365 -19.33 -9.38 16.88
N THR A 366 -18.32 -8.58 16.59
CA THR A 366 -18.36 -7.17 16.93
C THR A 366 -19.59 -6.61 16.23
N VAL A 367 -20.50 -6.05 17.01
CA VAL A 367 -21.67 -5.39 16.46
C VAL A 367 -21.17 -4.21 15.63
N GLU A 368 -21.19 -4.34 14.31
CA GLU A 368 -20.77 -3.26 13.43
C GLU A 368 -21.74 -2.09 13.56
N GLY A 369 -21.19 -0.90 13.79
CA GLY A 369 -21.97 0.32 13.97
C GLY A 369 -22.54 0.85 12.64
N LYS A 370 -23.30 1.95 12.74
CA LYS A 370 -23.82 2.67 11.58
C LYS A 370 -22.73 3.03 10.56
N PHE A 371 -21.56 3.44 11.04
CA PHE A 371 -20.44 3.84 10.20
C PHE A 371 -19.39 2.72 10.15
N PRO A 372 -18.94 2.31 8.95
CA PRO A 372 -17.92 1.29 8.80
C PRO A 372 -16.56 1.81 9.25
N THR A 373 -15.70 0.90 9.73
CA THR A 373 -14.29 1.16 9.99
C THR A 373 -13.43 0.53 8.88
N ARG A 374 -12.11 0.67 8.97
CA ARG A 374 -11.17 0.03 8.03
C ARG A 374 -11.23 -1.51 8.07
N ASP A 375 -11.76 -2.06 9.16
CA ASP A 375 -11.88 -3.50 9.40
C ASP A 375 -13.32 -4.02 9.20
N SER A 376 -14.25 -3.14 8.82
CA SER A 376 -15.65 -3.51 8.56
C SER A 376 -15.79 -4.39 7.33
N TRP A 377 -16.66 -5.40 7.44
CA TRP A 377 -17.00 -6.30 6.35
C TRP A 377 -18.45 -6.15 5.90
N LEU A 378 -18.68 -6.04 4.60
CA LEU A 378 -19.99 -5.74 4.01
C LEU A 378 -21.13 -6.61 4.58
N PHE A 379 -20.92 -7.93 4.65
CA PHE A 379 -21.95 -8.89 5.06
C PHE A 379 -22.18 -8.93 6.58
N ASN A 380 -21.30 -8.30 7.37
CA ASN A 380 -21.50 -8.06 8.80
C ASN A 380 -22.15 -6.68 9.03
N TRP A 381 -21.75 -5.68 8.24
CA TRP A 381 -22.24 -4.32 8.28
C TRP A 381 -23.70 -4.17 7.81
N ALA A 382 -24.12 -4.98 6.83
CA ALA A 382 -25.46 -4.92 6.25
C ALA A 382 -26.06 -6.30 5.99
N ARG A 383 -27.39 -6.39 6.10
CA ARG A 383 -28.14 -7.59 5.72
C ARG A 383 -28.33 -7.61 4.20
N ILE A 384 -27.73 -8.60 3.54
CA ILE A 384 -27.81 -8.79 2.09
C ILE A 384 -28.32 -10.22 1.78
N PRO A 385 -29.57 -10.38 1.33
CA PRO A 385 -30.10 -11.68 0.92
C PRO A 385 -29.39 -12.22 -0.33
N ASN A 386 -29.22 -13.55 -0.43
CA ASN A 386 -28.61 -14.17 -1.62
C ASN A 386 -29.38 -13.88 -2.92
N ALA A 387 -30.71 -13.72 -2.84
CA ALA A 387 -31.54 -13.32 -3.98
C ALA A 387 -31.10 -11.97 -4.57
N LYS A 388 -30.68 -11.01 -3.74
CA LYS A 388 -30.14 -9.73 -4.20
C LYS A 388 -28.80 -9.87 -4.90
N ILE A 389 -27.97 -10.83 -4.48
CA ILE A 389 -26.70 -11.15 -5.18
C ILE A 389 -26.99 -11.72 -6.57
N LYS A 390 -27.99 -12.60 -6.71
CA LYS A 390 -28.46 -13.07 -8.01
C LYS A 390 -28.97 -11.93 -8.89
N GLU A 391 -29.81 -11.04 -8.36
CA GLU A 391 -30.31 -9.87 -9.09
C GLU A 391 -29.18 -8.96 -9.59
N LEU A 392 -28.11 -8.80 -8.82
CA LEU A 392 -26.91 -8.08 -9.26
C LEU A 392 -26.20 -8.80 -10.41
N ALA A 393 -25.99 -10.12 -10.28
CA ALA A 393 -25.35 -10.92 -11.32
C ALA A 393 -26.14 -10.87 -12.65
N ASP A 394 -27.47 -10.90 -12.58
CA ASP A 394 -28.36 -10.80 -13.76
C ASP A 394 -28.37 -9.38 -14.38
N LYS A 395 -28.15 -8.34 -13.56
CA LYS A 395 -28.14 -6.93 -13.98
C LYS A 395 -26.81 -6.49 -14.58
N ALA A 396 -25.71 -6.96 -14.01
CA ALA A 396 -24.36 -6.62 -14.44
C ALA A 396 -24.01 -7.23 -15.81
N LEU A 397 -22.88 -6.82 -16.39
CA LEU A 397 -22.31 -7.52 -17.53
C LEU A 397 -22.09 -9.01 -17.23
N GLU A 398 -22.35 -9.84 -18.23
CA GLU A 398 -22.33 -11.29 -18.09
C GLU A 398 -20.93 -11.80 -17.72
N GLU A 399 -20.87 -12.54 -16.61
CA GLU A 399 -19.64 -13.11 -16.07
C GLU A 399 -19.94 -14.40 -15.29
N LYS A 400 -18.98 -15.31 -15.30
CA LYS A 400 -19.02 -16.54 -14.51
C LYS A 400 -18.51 -16.27 -13.10
N TRP A 401 -19.40 -16.35 -12.12
CA TRP A 401 -19.11 -16.01 -10.71
C TRP A 401 -18.72 -17.21 -9.83
N TYR A 402 -18.23 -18.30 -10.44
CA TYR A 402 -17.81 -19.54 -9.80
C TYR A 402 -16.71 -20.25 -10.60
N TYR A 403 -15.97 -21.15 -9.96
CA TYR A 403 -14.87 -21.92 -10.57
C TYR A 403 -15.36 -23.24 -11.19
N GLY A 404 -14.69 -23.68 -12.27
CA GLY A 404 -14.88 -24.98 -12.89
C GLY A 404 -16.32 -25.28 -13.34
N ALA A 405 -16.65 -26.57 -13.49
CA ALA A 405 -18.02 -27.04 -13.67
C ALA A 405 -18.67 -27.20 -12.29
N ALA A 406 -18.96 -26.08 -11.62
CA ALA A 406 -19.60 -26.11 -10.30
C ALA A 406 -20.89 -26.94 -10.33
N ASN A 407 -21.18 -27.64 -9.22
CA ASN A 407 -22.52 -28.16 -8.99
C ASN A 407 -23.51 -26.97 -8.89
N ALA A 408 -24.80 -27.22 -9.16
CA ALA A 408 -25.80 -26.15 -9.21
C ALA A 408 -25.83 -25.30 -7.92
N ALA A 409 -25.62 -25.92 -6.75
CA ALA A 409 -25.63 -25.24 -5.46
C ALA A 409 -24.47 -24.23 -5.28
N GLU A 410 -23.26 -24.55 -5.76
CA GLU A 410 -22.11 -23.65 -5.73
C GLU A 410 -22.26 -22.49 -6.70
N ALA A 411 -22.79 -22.76 -7.91
CA ALA A 411 -23.07 -21.73 -8.90
C ALA A 411 -24.12 -20.72 -8.38
N GLU A 412 -25.15 -21.19 -7.68
CA GLU A 412 -26.22 -20.36 -7.08
C GLU A 412 -25.75 -19.53 -5.88
N ASN A 413 -24.57 -19.81 -5.31
CA ASN A 413 -24.05 -19.09 -4.15
C ASN A 413 -23.19 -17.87 -4.53
N TYR A 414 -22.80 -17.73 -5.80
CA TYR A 414 -22.00 -16.62 -6.36
C TYR A 414 -20.73 -16.27 -5.53
N PRO A 415 -19.84 -17.24 -5.23
CA PRO A 415 -18.71 -17.03 -4.33
C PRO A 415 -17.77 -15.91 -4.77
N ILE A 416 -17.45 -15.83 -6.07
CA ILE A 416 -16.55 -14.79 -6.61
C ILE A 416 -17.18 -13.40 -6.47
N LEU A 417 -18.49 -13.27 -6.75
CA LEU A 417 -19.19 -11.98 -6.65
C LEU A 417 -19.28 -11.49 -5.19
N LYS A 418 -19.55 -12.39 -4.25
CA LYS A 418 -19.58 -12.05 -2.83
C LYS A 418 -18.22 -11.59 -2.34
N ASN A 419 -17.15 -12.31 -2.71
CA ASN A 419 -15.78 -11.93 -2.40
C ASN A 419 -15.45 -10.55 -2.97
N TYR A 420 -15.78 -10.32 -4.26
CA TYR A 420 -15.62 -9.03 -4.93
C TYR A 420 -16.30 -7.88 -4.19
N LEU A 421 -17.59 -8.04 -3.83
CA LEU A 421 -18.35 -7.02 -3.11
C LEU A 421 -17.78 -6.75 -1.71
N ALA A 422 -17.39 -7.79 -0.97
CA ALA A 422 -16.83 -7.66 0.36
C ALA A 422 -15.55 -6.82 0.37
N TYR A 423 -14.62 -7.12 -0.54
CA TYR A 423 -13.35 -6.40 -0.62
C TYR A 423 -13.45 -5.04 -1.29
N THR A 424 -14.35 -4.88 -2.26
CA THR A 424 -14.65 -3.55 -2.83
C THR A 424 -15.21 -2.61 -1.76
N PHE A 425 -16.14 -3.10 -0.92
CA PHE A 425 -16.64 -2.35 0.23
C PHE A 425 -15.52 -1.98 1.19
N LYS A 426 -14.63 -2.92 1.52
CA LYS A 426 -13.48 -2.67 2.40
C LYS A 426 -12.56 -1.58 1.84
N ARG A 427 -12.27 -1.59 0.53
CA ARG A 427 -11.49 -0.51 -0.12
C ARG A 427 -12.21 0.83 -0.05
N LEU A 428 -13.52 0.86 -0.32
CA LEU A 428 -14.32 2.08 -0.27
C LEU A 428 -14.42 2.67 1.14
N ALA A 429 -14.43 1.82 2.18
CA ALA A 429 -14.35 2.26 3.57
C ALA A 429 -12.98 2.89 3.89
N ILE A 430 -11.89 2.33 3.37
CA ILE A 430 -10.53 2.91 3.52
C ILE A 430 -10.42 4.27 2.81
N GLU A 431 -11.09 4.43 1.67
CA GLU A 431 -11.08 5.66 0.85
C GLU A 431 -12.13 6.70 1.26
N ASP A 432 -12.91 6.45 2.32
CA ASP A 432 -14.02 7.30 2.76
C ASP A 432 -15.07 7.59 1.64
N LYS A 433 -15.36 6.60 0.80
CA LYS A 433 -16.26 6.72 -0.37
C LYS A 433 -17.66 6.14 -0.17
N ILE A 434 -17.98 5.68 1.04
CA ILE A 434 -19.33 5.22 1.41
C ILE A 434 -20.12 6.45 1.89
N LEU A 435 -21.23 6.75 1.22
CA LEU A 435 -22.03 7.93 1.51
C LEU A 435 -23.21 7.59 2.43
N PHE A 436 -23.58 8.55 3.28
CA PHE A 436 -24.70 8.47 4.20
C PHE A 436 -25.65 9.63 3.95
N GLY A 437 -26.94 9.35 3.86
CA GLY A 437 -27.98 10.33 3.58
C GLY A 437 -29.16 10.15 4.52
N ASN A 438 -29.81 11.25 4.86
CA ASN A 438 -31.14 11.24 5.45
C ASN A 438 -32.07 11.98 4.50
N THR A 439 -33.37 11.70 4.61
CA THR A 439 -34.36 12.44 3.85
C THR A 439 -34.92 13.59 4.69
N THR A 440 -35.05 14.75 4.04
CA THR A 440 -35.72 15.93 4.60
C THR A 440 -37.20 15.99 4.21
N ASP A 441 -37.65 15.06 3.35
CA ASP A 441 -39.05 14.97 2.94
C ASP A 441 -39.93 14.55 4.12
N PRO A 442 -40.99 15.31 4.47
CA PRO A 442 -41.89 14.98 5.57
C PRO A 442 -42.50 13.58 5.46
N GLU A 443 -42.78 13.14 4.23
CA GLU A 443 -43.34 11.81 3.94
C GLU A 443 -42.38 10.65 4.28
N HIS A 444 -41.08 10.92 4.32
CA HIS A 444 -40.05 9.91 4.56
C HIS A 444 -39.24 10.22 5.83
N ALA A 445 -39.72 11.14 6.67
CA ALA A 445 -38.99 11.63 7.84
C ALA A 445 -38.51 10.47 8.75
N GLY A 446 -37.22 10.49 9.11
CA GLY A 446 -36.59 9.45 9.92
C GLY A 446 -35.99 8.28 9.14
N GLU A 447 -36.13 8.25 7.82
CA GLU A 447 -35.41 7.30 6.98
C GLU A 447 -33.94 7.71 6.81
N GLU A 448 -33.06 6.74 7.06
CA GLU A 448 -31.62 6.87 6.86
C GLU A 448 -31.19 5.89 5.76
N TYR A 449 -30.24 6.34 4.95
CA TYR A 449 -29.72 5.65 3.80
C TYR A 449 -28.19 5.64 3.81
N ALA A 450 -27.63 4.60 3.21
CA ALA A 450 -26.22 4.56 2.87
C ALA A 450 -26.06 4.04 1.45
N ALA A 451 -25.02 4.48 0.73
CA ALA A 451 -24.78 4.03 -0.63
C ALA A 451 -23.30 3.99 -0.97
N PHE A 452 -22.94 3.04 -1.82
CA PHE A 452 -21.61 2.98 -2.43
C PHE A 452 -21.68 2.48 -3.88
N ASN A 453 -20.68 2.83 -4.68
CA ASN A 453 -20.56 2.37 -6.07
C ASN A 453 -19.93 0.97 -6.08
N THR A 454 -20.61 -0.02 -6.66
CA THR A 454 -20.11 -1.40 -6.66
C THR A 454 -18.91 -1.62 -7.57
N GLY A 455 -18.61 -0.70 -8.48
CA GLY A 455 -17.60 -0.86 -9.53
C GLY A 455 -18.09 -1.67 -10.73
N LEU A 456 -19.23 -2.37 -10.62
CA LEU A 456 -19.88 -3.08 -11.73
C LEU A 456 -20.75 -2.13 -12.55
N VAL A 457 -20.96 -2.51 -13.80
CA VAL A 457 -21.83 -1.79 -14.75
C VAL A 457 -22.90 -2.72 -15.31
N ASP A 458 -24.02 -2.14 -15.70
CA ASP A 458 -25.08 -2.86 -16.40
C ASP A 458 -24.76 -3.01 -17.90
N LYS A 459 -25.71 -3.56 -18.67
CA LYS A 459 -25.57 -3.76 -20.13
C LYS A 459 -25.48 -2.46 -20.93
N LYS A 460 -25.83 -1.31 -20.33
CA LYS A 460 -25.71 0.04 -20.91
C LYS A 460 -24.40 0.72 -20.49
N TYR A 461 -23.52 0.04 -19.75
CA TYR A 461 -22.31 0.59 -19.14
C TYR A 461 -22.57 1.66 -18.07
N GLU A 462 -23.77 1.67 -17.49
CA GLU A 462 -24.09 2.53 -16.36
C GLU A 462 -23.66 1.88 -15.04
N TYR A 463 -23.11 2.67 -14.12
CA TYR A 463 -22.67 2.14 -12.82
C TYR A 463 -23.83 1.59 -11.99
N ILE A 464 -23.59 0.43 -11.38
CA ILE A 464 -24.50 -0.17 -10.42
C ILE A 464 -24.05 0.22 -9.00
N TYR A 465 -24.99 0.77 -8.23
CA TYR A 465 -24.77 1.21 -6.85
C TYR A 465 -25.50 0.27 -5.89
N ALA A 466 -24.90 0.02 -4.73
CA ALA A 466 -25.57 -0.64 -3.63
C ALA A 466 -26.25 0.42 -2.76
N LEU A 467 -27.58 0.39 -2.66
CA LEU A 467 -28.36 1.31 -1.85
C LEU A 467 -28.92 0.59 -0.63
N PHE A 468 -28.62 1.12 0.55
CA PHE A 468 -29.01 0.57 1.84
C PHE A 468 -29.97 1.51 2.54
N LYS A 469 -30.85 0.93 3.35
CA LYS A 469 -31.78 1.65 4.22
C LYS A 469 -31.64 1.13 5.65
N LYS A 470 -31.92 1.99 6.62
CA LYS A 470 -31.94 1.60 8.04
C LYS A 470 -32.90 0.45 8.28
N ASN A 471 -32.41 -0.57 8.96
CA ASN A 471 -33.18 -1.73 9.35
C ASN A 471 -34.13 -1.36 10.50
N THR A 472 -35.44 -1.52 10.25
CA THR A 472 -36.49 -1.26 11.24
C THR A 472 -37.04 -2.55 11.87
N MET A 473 -36.70 -3.71 11.32
CA MET A 473 -37.21 -5.01 11.75
C MET A 473 -36.30 -5.67 12.79
N THR A 474 -34.98 -5.54 12.63
CA THR A 474 -33.99 -6.03 13.59
C THR A 474 -33.00 -4.94 13.95
N PRO A 475 -32.52 -4.86 15.21
CA PRO A 475 -31.59 -3.82 15.62
C PRO A 475 -30.21 -3.95 14.96
N GLN A 476 -29.85 -5.17 14.52
CA GLN A 476 -28.60 -5.47 13.83
C GLN A 476 -28.81 -6.48 12.69
N PRO A 477 -28.03 -6.42 11.59
CA PRO A 477 -27.17 -5.29 11.24
C PRO A 477 -27.99 -4.00 11.02
N TYR A 478 -27.38 -2.84 11.30
CA TYR A 478 -28.05 -1.53 11.23
C TYR A 478 -28.63 -1.24 9.83
N TRP A 479 -27.92 -1.69 8.80
CA TRP A 479 -28.31 -1.51 7.40
C TRP A 479 -28.92 -2.80 6.83
N TYR A 480 -29.91 -2.65 5.96
CA TYR A 480 -30.32 -3.70 5.05
C TYR A 480 -30.20 -3.19 3.61
N LEU A 481 -29.80 -4.07 2.69
CA LEU A 481 -29.74 -3.72 1.29
C LEU A 481 -31.17 -3.52 0.77
N LEU A 482 -31.48 -2.30 0.34
CA LEU A 482 -32.74 -1.99 -0.33
C LEU A 482 -32.69 -2.60 -1.73
N ASP A 483 -31.68 -2.23 -2.52
CA ASP A 483 -31.52 -2.72 -3.89
C ASP A 483 -30.15 -2.41 -4.51
N PHE A 484 -29.82 -3.09 -5.61
CA PHE A 484 -28.75 -2.70 -6.51
C PHE A 484 -29.32 -1.86 -7.66
N VAL A 485 -28.91 -0.60 -7.75
CA VAL A 485 -29.62 0.41 -8.55
C VAL A 485 -28.71 1.10 -9.55
N VAL A 486 -29.29 1.52 -10.67
CA VAL A 486 -28.69 2.49 -11.62
C VAL A 486 -29.25 3.87 -11.30
N ALA A 487 -28.41 4.89 -11.26
CA ALA A 487 -28.83 6.23 -10.87
C ALA A 487 -29.96 6.76 -11.79
N GLY A 488 -31.05 7.26 -11.20
CA GLY A 488 -32.18 7.82 -11.94
C GLY A 488 -33.22 6.80 -12.45
N GLU A 489 -32.95 5.50 -12.37
CA GLU A 489 -33.88 4.44 -12.82
C GLU A 489 -34.59 3.78 -11.63
N GLN A 490 -35.91 3.61 -11.70
CA GLN A 490 -36.70 2.89 -10.68
C GLN A 490 -36.33 3.30 -9.23
N SER A 491 -35.83 2.35 -8.42
CA SER A 491 -35.33 2.53 -7.05
C SER A 491 -34.09 3.45 -6.97
N GLY A 492 -33.34 3.59 -8.06
CA GLY A 492 -32.21 4.52 -8.21
C GLY A 492 -32.60 5.99 -8.36
N LYS A 493 -33.88 6.33 -8.51
CA LYS A 493 -34.36 7.71 -8.31
C LYS A 493 -34.11 8.17 -6.87
N THR A 494 -34.25 7.27 -5.91
CA THR A 494 -33.94 7.54 -4.50
C THR A 494 -32.46 7.84 -4.32
N LEU A 495 -31.58 7.08 -4.97
CA LEU A 495 -30.14 7.36 -4.96
C LEU A 495 -29.83 8.77 -5.50
N ALA A 496 -30.35 9.12 -6.68
CA ALA A 496 -30.11 10.41 -7.31
C ALA A 496 -30.69 11.59 -6.52
N ARG A 497 -31.81 11.39 -5.82
CA ARG A 497 -32.39 12.40 -4.91
C ARG A 497 -31.53 12.63 -3.67
N LEU A 498 -30.96 11.57 -3.10
CA LEU A 498 -30.26 11.62 -1.80
C LEU A 498 -28.78 12.01 -1.90
N PHE A 499 -28.12 11.69 -3.02
CA PHE A 499 -26.67 11.81 -3.13
C PHE A 499 -26.25 12.64 -4.36
N TYR A 500 -25.75 13.85 -4.09
CA TYR A 500 -25.03 14.66 -5.08
C TYR A 500 -23.76 15.25 -4.44
N PRO A 501 -22.56 14.90 -4.93
CA PRO A 501 -22.29 13.97 -6.02
C PRO A 501 -22.64 12.50 -5.66
N LEU A 502 -22.82 11.65 -6.68
CA LEU A 502 -23.02 10.21 -6.51
C LEU A 502 -21.77 9.55 -5.89
N PRO A 503 -21.91 8.38 -5.22
CA PRO A 503 -20.77 7.64 -4.67
C PRO A 503 -19.70 7.35 -5.74
N LYS A 504 -18.43 7.60 -5.41
CA LYS A 504 -17.31 7.33 -6.32
C LYS A 504 -16.94 5.85 -6.28
N ARG A 505 -16.42 5.33 -7.40
CA ARG A 505 -15.83 3.98 -7.46
C ARG A 505 -14.53 3.88 -6.67
N ALA A 506 -14.16 2.66 -6.30
CA ALA A 506 -12.86 2.36 -5.72
C ALA A 506 -11.74 2.73 -6.71
N ASP A 507 -10.62 3.25 -6.18
CA ASP A 507 -9.43 3.54 -6.97
C ASP A 507 -8.26 2.66 -6.50
N TYR A 508 -7.96 1.61 -7.26
CA TYR A 508 -6.86 0.71 -6.94
C TYR A 508 -5.52 1.20 -7.47
N PHE A 509 -5.50 1.92 -8.59
CA PHE A 509 -4.25 2.21 -9.30
C PHE A 509 -3.57 3.49 -8.85
N GLU A 510 -4.30 4.42 -8.21
CA GLU A 510 -3.77 5.72 -7.75
C GLU A 510 -3.05 6.51 -8.86
N ASN A 511 -3.47 6.30 -10.11
CA ASN A 511 -2.84 6.83 -11.33
C ASN A 511 -1.34 6.45 -11.51
N LYS A 512 -0.91 5.31 -10.96
CA LYS A 512 0.46 4.79 -11.12
C LYS A 512 0.51 3.72 -12.18
N PHE A 513 1.23 3.98 -13.27
CA PHE A 513 1.40 3.03 -14.38
C PHE A 513 2.03 1.71 -13.93
N GLN A 514 2.95 1.74 -12.95
CA GLN A 514 3.62 0.54 -12.43
C GLN A 514 2.67 -0.46 -11.76
N ASN A 515 1.48 0.00 -11.35
CA ASN A 515 0.44 -0.84 -10.76
C ASN A 515 -0.41 -1.57 -11.83
N MET A 516 -0.23 -1.24 -13.11
CA MET A 516 -1.06 -1.74 -14.21
C MET A 516 -0.30 -2.68 -15.15
N VAL A 517 0.97 -2.38 -15.42
CA VAL A 517 1.78 -3.08 -16.41
C VAL A 517 3.15 -3.40 -15.82
N TYR A 518 3.67 -4.58 -16.14
CA TYR A 518 5.02 -5.00 -15.76
C TYR A 518 6.07 -4.34 -16.65
N ASP A 519 7.07 -3.69 -16.04
CA ASP A 519 8.21 -3.11 -16.76
C ASP A 519 9.34 -4.13 -16.96
N THR A 520 9.46 -4.63 -18.19
CA THR A 520 10.46 -5.63 -18.58
C THR A 520 11.88 -5.09 -18.70
N SER A 521 12.09 -3.78 -18.60
CA SER A 521 13.43 -3.17 -18.61
C SER A 521 14.16 -3.28 -17.27
N THR A 522 13.47 -3.78 -16.24
CA THR A 522 13.94 -3.85 -14.85
C THR A 522 14.23 -5.29 -14.42
N GLN A 523 14.92 -5.46 -13.29
CA GLN A 523 15.27 -6.78 -12.76
C GLN A 523 14.16 -7.33 -11.85
N LEU A 524 13.90 -8.64 -11.93
CA LEU A 524 13.11 -9.38 -10.95
C LEU A 524 14.02 -10.10 -9.94
N LEU A 525 13.83 -9.84 -8.66
CA LEU A 525 14.52 -10.48 -7.54
C LEU A 525 13.53 -11.33 -6.75
N CYS A 526 13.82 -12.60 -6.51
CA CYS A 526 12.91 -13.48 -5.78
C CYS A 526 13.52 -13.94 -4.46
N ASP A 527 12.71 -14.00 -3.41
CA ASP A 527 13.04 -14.74 -2.19
C ASP A 527 12.71 -16.22 -2.40
N TYR A 528 13.67 -16.95 -2.99
CA TYR A 528 13.49 -18.37 -3.29
C TYR A 528 13.33 -19.22 -2.03
N THR A 529 13.95 -18.84 -0.92
CA THR A 529 13.83 -19.61 0.33
C THR A 529 12.41 -19.52 0.86
N HIS A 530 11.84 -18.31 0.94
CA HIS A 530 10.45 -18.13 1.33
C HIS A 530 9.49 -18.82 0.34
N ILE A 531 9.65 -18.56 -0.97
CA ILE A 531 8.77 -19.13 -2.00
C ILE A 531 8.81 -20.66 -2.00
N ILE A 532 9.98 -21.28 -1.86
CA ILE A 532 10.10 -22.73 -1.97
C ILE A 532 9.85 -23.40 -0.64
N ALA A 533 10.52 -23.01 0.45
CA ALA A 533 10.44 -23.73 1.71
C ALA A 533 9.14 -23.45 2.47
N GLU A 534 8.73 -22.17 2.59
CA GLU A 534 7.58 -21.79 3.41
C GLU A 534 6.25 -21.92 2.65
N ARG A 535 6.29 -21.93 1.31
CA ARG A 535 5.10 -22.04 0.45
C ARG A 535 5.06 -23.33 -0.36
N ILE A 536 5.84 -24.34 0.02
CA ILE A 536 5.90 -25.64 -0.66
C ILE A 536 4.52 -26.33 -0.80
N SER A 537 3.61 -26.09 0.14
CA SER A 537 2.25 -26.64 0.14
C SER A 537 1.39 -26.17 -1.03
N ARG A 538 1.80 -25.11 -1.74
CA ARG A 538 1.14 -24.56 -2.93
C ARG A 538 1.65 -25.20 -4.22
N PHE A 539 2.81 -25.85 -4.21
CA PHE A 539 3.43 -26.38 -5.43
C PHE A 539 2.72 -27.61 -5.98
N PRO A 540 2.70 -27.82 -7.31
CA PRO A 540 2.04 -28.97 -7.92
C PRO A 540 2.61 -30.31 -7.44
N LEU A 541 1.72 -31.28 -7.20
CA LEU A 541 2.08 -32.65 -6.82
C LEU A 541 3.17 -33.23 -7.75
N ARG A 542 2.94 -33.15 -9.06
CA ARG A 542 3.86 -33.66 -10.08
C ARG A 542 5.23 -32.99 -9.99
N PHE A 543 5.26 -31.67 -9.83
CA PHE A 543 6.51 -30.92 -9.66
C PHE A 543 7.30 -31.38 -8.44
N LEU A 544 6.64 -31.64 -7.31
CA LEU A 544 7.30 -32.14 -6.10
C LEU A 544 7.85 -33.55 -6.31
N GLN A 545 7.08 -34.45 -6.91
CA GLN A 545 7.51 -35.83 -7.20
C GLN A 545 8.69 -35.91 -8.16
N GLU A 546 8.79 -35.00 -9.13
CA GLU A 546 9.88 -34.98 -10.11
C GLU A 546 11.17 -34.36 -9.59
N ASN A 547 11.10 -33.50 -8.57
CA ASN A 547 12.24 -32.67 -8.13
C ASN A 547 12.71 -32.95 -6.69
N CYS A 548 11.93 -33.67 -5.89
CA CYS A 548 12.31 -34.12 -4.56
C CYS A 548 12.59 -35.63 -4.56
N PRO A 549 13.58 -36.11 -3.80
CA PRO A 549 13.86 -37.55 -3.74
C PRO A 549 12.73 -38.27 -2.98
N PRO A 550 12.38 -39.53 -3.33
CA PRO A 550 11.19 -40.21 -2.78
C PRO A 550 11.19 -40.36 -1.26
N ASP A 551 12.35 -40.57 -0.65
CA ASP A 551 12.54 -40.66 0.80
C ASP A 551 12.26 -39.34 1.53
N MET A 552 12.45 -38.20 0.86
CA MET A 552 12.11 -36.88 1.41
C MET A 552 10.59 -36.65 1.42
N LEU A 553 9.86 -37.24 0.47
CA LEU A 553 8.41 -37.13 0.34
C LEU A 553 7.64 -38.08 1.27
N GLU A 554 8.34 -38.92 2.03
CA GLU A 554 7.76 -39.72 3.11
C GLU A 554 8.15 -39.13 4.48
N ILE A 555 7.15 -38.68 5.24
CA ILE A 555 7.34 -38.01 6.53
C ILE A 555 6.52 -38.75 7.57
N ASP A 556 7.17 -39.27 8.61
CA ASP A 556 6.52 -40.07 9.68
C ASP A 556 5.69 -41.26 9.16
N GLY A 557 6.09 -41.87 8.04
CA GLY A 557 5.35 -42.97 7.40
C GLY A 557 4.14 -42.52 6.58
N VAL A 558 3.94 -41.21 6.42
CA VAL A 558 2.88 -40.61 5.60
C VAL A 558 3.46 -40.18 4.26
N LYS A 559 2.78 -40.55 3.18
CA LYS A 559 3.20 -40.23 1.81
C LYS A 559 2.54 -38.96 1.28
N LEU A 560 3.24 -38.27 0.38
CA LEU A 560 2.73 -37.05 -0.26
C LEU A 560 1.34 -37.25 -0.89
N GLU A 561 1.11 -38.38 -1.56
CA GLU A 561 -0.14 -38.66 -2.29
C GLU A 561 -1.35 -38.84 -1.36
N GLU A 562 -1.12 -39.22 -0.10
CA GLU A 562 -2.18 -39.40 0.90
C GLU A 562 -2.65 -38.06 1.48
N VAL A 563 -1.75 -37.08 1.50
CA VAL A 563 -1.94 -35.78 2.16
C VAL A 563 -2.28 -34.67 1.16
N TYR A 564 -1.72 -34.73 -0.04
CA TYR A 564 -1.91 -33.70 -1.07
C TYR A 564 -3.38 -33.41 -1.41
N PRO A 565 -4.28 -34.42 -1.55
CA PRO A 565 -5.69 -34.20 -1.87
C PRO A 565 -6.51 -33.62 -0.71
N LYS A 566 -5.95 -33.55 0.50
CA LYS A 566 -6.67 -33.02 1.66
C LYS A 566 -6.87 -31.51 1.52
N HIS A 567 -7.92 -31.02 2.16
CA HIS A 567 -8.24 -29.60 2.19
C HIS A 567 -7.10 -28.82 2.86
N ALA A 568 -6.83 -27.58 2.43
CA ALA A 568 -5.71 -26.78 2.94
C ALA A 568 -5.72 -26.65 4.48
N LYS A 569 -6.90 -26.37 5.06
CA LYS A 569 -7.15 -26.28 6.52
C LYS A 569 -6.96 -27.59 7.31
N ASP A 570 -6.70 -28.73 6.66
CA ASP A 570 -6.45 -30.00 7.34
C ASP A 570 -5.14 -29.96 8.15
N SER A 571 -5.19 -30.35 9.42
CA SER A 571 -4.04 -30.23 10.32
C SER A 571 -2.91 -31.20 9.99
N GLU A 572 -3.20 -32.38 9.45
CA GLU A 572 -2.17 -33.32 9.02
C GLU A 572 -1.47 -32.80 7.76
N ARG A 573 -2.24 -32.21 6.83
CA ARG A 573 -1.69 -31.53 5.65
C ARG A 573 -0.75 -30.38 6.01
N LYS A 574 -1.16 -29.50 6.91
CA LYS A 574 -0.32 -28.39 7.39
C LYS A 574 0.98 -28.90 7.97
N ARG A 575 0.90 -29.82 8.93
CA ARG A 575 2.07 -30.39 9.60
C ARG A 575 3.03 -31.08 8.62
N TYR A 576 2.49 -31.82 7.65
CA TYR A 576 3.30 -32.50 6.65
C TYR A 576 4.09 -31.50 5.80
N PHE A 577 3.44 -30.46 5.28
CA PHE A 577 4.12 -29.48 4.41
C PHE A 577 5.04 -28.53 5.17
N GLU A 578 4.77 -28.21 6.43
CA GLU A 578 5.70 -27.50 7.31
C GLU A 578 7.01 -28.31 7.45
N GLN A 579 6.91 -29.61 7.78
CA GLN A 579 8.08 -30.48 7.88
C GLN A 579 8.78 -30.69 6.52
N LEU A 580 8.04 -30.79 5.42
CA LEU A 580 8.63 -30.90 4.08
C LEU A 580 9.43 -29.63 3.74
N GLY A 581 8.87 -28.45 4.04
CA GLY A 581 9.54 -27.17 3.87
C GLY A 581 10.84 -27.09 4.65
N GLU A 582 10.82 -27.49 5.93
CA GLU A 582 12.03 -27.56 6.78
C GLU A 582 13.07 -28.53 6.21
N ARG A 583 12.67 -29.72 5.76
CA ARG A 583 13.59 -30.70 5.14
C ARG A 583 14.24 -30.16 3.88
N ILE A 584 13.47 -29.49 3.01
CA ILE A 584 13.96 -28.86 1.79
C ILE A 584 14.96 -27.76 2.14
N ASN A 585 14.63 -26.88 3.09
CA ASN A 585 15.51 -25.78 3.50
C ASN A 585 16.84 -26.28 4.09
N ASN A 586 16.80 -27.40 4.82
CA ASN A 586 17.99 -28.05 5.39
C ASN A 586 18.75 -28.94 4.40
N THR A 587 18.31 -29.05 3.15
CA THR A 587 18.95 -29.86 2.11
C THR A 587 19.34 -28.98 0.90
N PRO A 588 20.53 -28.33 0.92
CA PRO A 588 20.90 -27.32 -0.08
C PRO A 588 20.85 -27.82 -1.53
N VAL A 589 21.13 -29.09 -1.78
CA VAL A 589 21.06 -29.68 -3.12
C VAL A 589 19.63 -29.69 -3.66
N VAL A 590 18.65 -30.10 -2.83
CA VAL A 590 17.24 -30.15 -3.23
C VAL A 590 16.70 -28.73 -3.38
N LEU A 591 17.00 -27.83 -2.44
CA LEU A 591 16.61 -26.42 -2.53
C LEU A 591 17.15 -25.76 -3.81
N ASN A 592 18.42 -25.98 -4.16
CA ASN A 592 19.00 -25.44 -5.39
C ASN A 592 18.37 -26.05 -6.66
N ASN A 593 18.01 -27.33 -6.65
CA ASN A 593 17.30 -27.94 -7.78
C ASN A 593 15.93 -27.30 -7.99
N LEU A 594 15.13 -27.16 -6.92
CA LEU A 594 13.83 -26.49 -6.97
C LEU A 594 13.95 -25.02 -7.40
N LYS A 595 14.97 -24.32 -6.89
CA LYS A 595 15.29 -22.95 -7.30
C LYS A 595 15.59 -22.86 -8.80
N ASN A 596 16.46 -23.72 -9.32
CA ASN A 596 16.81 -23.72 -10.75
C ASN A 596 15.59 -23.98 -11.65
N ARG A 597 14.69 -24.87 -11.22
CA ARG A 597 13.42 -25.12 -11.93
C ARG A 597 12.49 -23.91 -11.90
N LEU A 598 12.39 -23.24 -10.76
CA LEU A 598 11.58 -22.03 -10.63
C LEU A 598 12.17 -20.86 -11.43
N GLU A 599 13.49 -20.67 -11.43
CA GLU A 599 14.19 -19.69 -12.27
C GLU A 599 13.95 -19.93 -13.75
N ALA A 600 13.99 -21.19 -14.20
CA ALA A 600 13.66 -21.55 -15.58
C ALA A 600 12.22 -21.17 -15.95
N ALA A 601 11.26 -21.45 -15.07
CA ALA A 601 9.86 -21.06 -15.26
C ALA A 601 9.69 -19.53 -15.32
N ILE A 602 10.29 -18.80 -14.38
CA ILE A 602 10.27 -17.33 -14.34
C ILE A 602 10.86 -16.74 -15.63
N HIS A 603 11.98 -17.28 -16.10
CA HIS A 603 12.62 -16.80 -17.33
C HIS A 603 11.71 -16.96 -18.55
N LEU A 604 10.99 -18.08 -18.69
CA LEU A 604 10.00 -18.27 -19.75
C LEU A 604 8.83 -17.28 -19.62
N THR A 605 8.40 -17.02 -18.39
CA THR A 605 7.33 -16.06 -18.09
C THR A 605 7.72 -14.64 -18.45
N LEU A 606 8.94 -14.20 -18.13
CA LEU A 606 9.43 -12.88 -18.49
C LEU A 606 9.47 -12.69 -20.01
N LYS A 607 9.89 -13.71 -20.78
CA LYS A 607 9.79 -13.69 -22.25
C LYS A 607 8.34 -13.54 -22.73
N ARG A 608 7.40 -14.23 -22.08
CA ARG A 608 5.97 -14.13 -22.41
C ARG A 608 5.42 -12.73 -22.13
N VAL A 609 5.83 -12.10 -21.02
CA VAL A 609 5.45 -10.73 -20.66
C VAL A 609 6.02 -9.71 -21.63
N GLU A 610 7.28 -9.88 -22.05
CA GLU A 610 7.92 -9.04 -23.06
C GLU A 610 7.18 -9.10 -24.40
N TRP A 611 6.72 -10.29 -24.79
CA TRP A 611 5.94 -10.46 -26.02
C TRP A 611 4.50 -9.94 -25.92
N ASN A 612 3.87 -10.07 -24.75
CA ASN A 612 2.51 -9.61 -24.51
C ASN A 612 2.38 -8.97 -23.12
N TYR A 613 2.29 -7.63 -23.10
CA TYR A 613 2.18 -6.83 -21.88
C TYR A 613 0.95 -7.17 -21.01
N LYS A 614 -0.09 -7.80 -21.58
CA LYS A 614 -1.28 -8.28 -20.84
C LYS A 614 -1.06 -9.57 -20.07
N THR A 615 0.10 -10.23 -20.25
CA THR A 615 0.42 -11.48 -19.55
C THR A 615 0.49 -11.27 -18.04
N ALA A 616 1.06 -10.15 -17.61
CA ALA A 616 1.09 -9.74 -16.21
C ALA A 616 -0.29 -9.19 -15.82
N ILE A 617 -0.88 -9.72 -14.74
CA ILE A 617 -2.23 -9.34 -14.30
C ILE A 617 -2.14 -8.49 -13.03
N PRO A 618 -2.72 -7.28 -13.00
CA PRO A 618 -2.73 -6.47 -11.80
C PRO A 618 -3.65 -7.08 -10.74
N VAL A 619 -3.20 -6.99 -9.49
CA VAL A 619 -3.86 -7.56 -8.32
C VAL A 619 -3.81 -6.60 -7.15
N TYR A 620 -4.81 -6.66 -6.26
CA TYR A 620 -4.88 -5.81 -5.07
C TYR A 620 -4.99 -6.70 -3.84
N PHE A 621 -4.16 -6.41 -2.83
CA PHE A 621 -4.15 -7.09 -1.54
C PHE A 621 -4.80 -6.19 -0.48
N PRO A 622 -6.03 -6.50 -0.03
CA PRO A 622 -6.80 -5.66 0.88
C PRO A 622 -6.21 -5.50 2.28
N THR A 623 -5.44 -6.49 2.74
CA THR A 623 -4.72 -6.53 4.03
C THR A 623 -3.62 -5.44 4.09
N ARG A 624 -2.79 -5.38 3.04
CA ARG A 624 -1.66 -4.45 2.90
C ARG A 624 -2.06 -3.15 2.18
N ASN A 625 -3.28 -3.11 1.63
CA ASN A 625 -3.79 -1.98 0.86
C ASN A 625 -2.84 -1.60 -0.30
N LEU A 626 -2.30 -2.62 -0.99
CA LEU A 626 -1.24 -2.49 -1.99
C LEU A 626 -1.65 -3.18 -3.30
N CYS A 627 -1.23 -2.60 -4.43
CA CYS A 627 -1.31 -3.23 -5.74
C CYS A 627 0.00 -3.93 -6.10
N SER A 628 -0.13 -5.11 -6.68
CA SER A 628 0.98 -5.93 -7.18
C SER A 628 0.63 -6.45 -8.57
N LEU A 629 1.53 -7.21 -9.17
CA LEU A 629 1.30 -7.91 -10.44
C LEU A 629 1.44 -9.42 -10.24
N LEU A 630 0.71 -10.18 -11.05
CA LEU A 630 0.77 -11.64 -11.09
C LEU A 630 1.43 -12.08 -12.38
N LEU A 631 2.46 -12.92 -12.27
CA LEU A 631 3.14 -13.54 -13.39
C LEU A 631 2.83 -15.05 -13.42
N PRO A 632 2.41 -15.63 -14.56
CA PRO A 632 2.08 -17.05 -14.64
C PRO A 632 3.33 -17.91 -14.49
N LEU A 633 3.30 -18.98 -13.70
CA LEU A 633 4.36 -19.97 -13.60
C LEU A 633 3.89 -21.32 -14.14
N CYS A 634 4.59 -21.84 -15.16
CA CYS A 634 4.41 -23.21 -15.66
C CYS A 634 5.54 -24.05 -15.04
N LEU A 635 5.20 -24.93 -14.12
CA LEU A 635 6.16 -25.72 -13.33
C LEU A 635 6.15 -27.20 -13.74
N SER A 636 4.96 -27.75 -13.96
CA SER A 636 4.73 -29.16 -14.26
C SER A 636 4.88 -29.45 -15.75
N GLU A 637 4.16 -28.70 -16.59
CA GLU A 637 4.07 -28.92 -18.04
C GLU A 637 4.17 -27.60 -18.79
N GLU A 638 4.78 -27.61 -19.97
CA GLU A 638 4.86 -26.42 -20.81
C GLU A 638 3.47 -25.97 -21.27
N GLY A 639 3.16 -24.68 -21.10
CA GLY A 639 1.89 -24.08 -21.51
C GLY A 639 0.75 -24.23 -20.50
N GLN A 640 0.89 -25.10 -19.49
CA GLN A 640 -0.04 -25.18 -18.36
C GLN A 640 0.48 -24.31 -17.21
N VAL A 641 -0.29 -23.29 -16.83
CA VAL A 641 0.03 -22.49 -15.66
C VAL A 641 -0.43 -23.23 -14.41
N ASP A 642 0.48 -23.35 -13.44
CA ASP A 642 0.26 -24.04 -12.18
C ASP A 642 0.07 -23.05 -11.02
N LEU A 643 0.88 -21.99 -11.01
CA LEU A 643 0.93 -20.98 -9.94
C LEU A 643 1.04 -19.57 -10.52
N ALA A 644 0.72 -18.56 -9.72
CA ALA A 644 0.95 -17.16 -10.03
C ALA A 644 2.01 -16.57 -9.10
N LEU A 645 3.12 -16.07 -9.63
CA LEU A 645 4.11 -15.32 -8.87
C LEU A 645 3.60 -13.91 -8.61
N VAL A 646 3.57 -13.49 -7.34
CA VAL A 646 3.25 -12.12 -6.94
C VAL A 646 4.52 -11.29 -7.01
N VAL A 647 4.49 -10.24 -7.83
CA VAL A 647 5.61 -9.31 -7.98
C VAL A 647 5.21 -7.89 -7.57
N GLU A 648 6.06 -7.26 -6.78
CA GLU A 648 5.87 -5.91 -6.26
C GLU A 648 7.01 -4.99 -6.72
N HIS A 649 6.69 -3.75 -7.05
CA HIS A 649 7.68 -2.77 -7.48
C HIS A 649 8.41 -2.18 -6.26
N LEU A 650 9.74 -2.22 -6.27
CA LEU A 650 10.59 -1.67 -5.21
C LEU A 650 10.95 -0.20 -5.44
N GLN A 651 11.35 0.49 -4.38
CA GLN A 651 11.87 1.87 -4.48
C GLN A 651 13.14 1.97 -5.34
N SER A 652 13.90 0.88 -5.46
CA SER A 652 15.10 0.81 -6.32
C SER A 652 14.77 0.79 -7.82
N GLY A 653 13.51 0.57 -8.20
CA GLY A 653 13.07 0.37 -9.58
C GLY A 653 13.08 -1.09 -10.04
N ALA A 654 13.59 -2.02 -9.23
CA ALA A 654 13.47 -3.45 -9.49
C ALA A 654 12.10 -3.99 -9.04
N TYR A 655 11.72 -5.19 -9.50
CA TYR A 655 10.61 -5.96 -8.94
C TYR A 655 11.11 -6.98 -7.93
N GLN A 656 10.32 -7.22 -6.89
CA GLN A 656 10.48 -8.33 -5.96
C GLN A 656 9.38 -9.37 -6.16
N GLY A 657 9.75 -10.61 -6.46
CA GLY A 657 8.86 -11.76 -6.35
C GLY A 657 8.69 -12.11 -4.88
N GLN A 658 7.53 -11.76 -4.32
CA GLN A 658 7.25 -11.90 -2.89
C GLN A 658 6.84 -13.33 -2.53
N THR A 659 5.92 -13.90 -3.29
CA THR A 659 5.32 -15.20 -2.97
C THR A 659 4.63 -15.78 -4.21
N VAL A 660 4.12 -17.01 -4.11
CA VAL A 660 3.33 -17.66 -5.16
C VAL A 660 1.92 -17.95 -4.69
N LEU A 661 0.92 -17.74 -5.53
CA LEU A 661 -0.49 -17.99 -5.23
C LEU A 661 -1.04 -19.16 -6.07
N PRO A 662 -1.91 -19.99 -5.49
CA PRO A 662 -2.83 -20.83 -6.26
C PRO A 662 -3.72 -19.99 -7.19
N LEU A 663 -4.15 -20.56 -8.31
CA LEU A 663 -4.83 -19.81 -9.37
C LEU A 663 -6.23 -19.28 -8.97
N ASP A 664 -6.95 -19.96 -8.08
CA ASP A 664 -8.22 -19.50 -7.52
C ASP A 664 -8.04 -18.23 -6.66
N LEU A 665 -7.03 -18.21 -5.80
CA LEU A 665 -6.69 -17.03 -5.00
C LEU A 665 -6.19 -15.87 -5.88
N ALA A 666 -5.34 -16.18 -6.87
CA ALA A 666 -4.88 -15.22 -7.86
C ALA A 666 -6.06 -14.59 -8.65
N TYR A 667 -7.05 -15.39 -9.05
CA TYR A 667 -8.25 -14.89 -9.74
C TYR A 667 -9.10 -14.01 -8.83
N ASN A 668 -9.39 -14.45 -7.60
CA ASN A 668 -10.19 -13.66 -6.65
C ASN A 668 -9.59 -12.26 -6.42
N ASN A 669 -8.27 -12.19 -6.19
CA ASN A 669 -7.60 -10.93 -5.88
C ASN A 669 -7.50 -10.02 -7.12
N SER A 670 -7.24 -10.58 -8.32
CA SER A 670 -7.18 -9.79 -9.56
C SER A 670 -8.55 -9.29 -9.99
N ARG A 671 -9.62 -10.08 -9.74
CA ARG A 671 -10.99 -9.70 -10.08
C ARG A 671 -11.46 -8.42 -9.39
N LEU A 672 -10.87 -8.04 -8.26
CA LEU A 672 -11.16 -6.78 -7.57
C LEU A 672 -10.94 -5.55 -8.46
N LEU A 673 -9.93 -5.60 -9.33
CA LEU A 673 -9.56 -4.48 -10.20
C LEU A 673 -10.34 -4.51 -11.51
N THR A 674 -10.39 -5.68 -12.14
CA THR A 674 -11.08 -5.91 -13.41
C THR A 674 -11.34 -7.39 -13.58
N ARG A 675 -12.32 -7.77 -14.42
CA ARG A 675 -12.41 -9.14 -14.92
C ARG A 675 -11.09 -9.47 -15.63
N PRO A 676 -10.37 -10.53 -15.21
CA PRO A 676 -9.15 -10.94 -15.90
C PRO A 676 -9.49 -11.39 -17.33
N ASP A 677 -9.14 -10.58 -18.34
CA ASP A 677 -9.17 -10.96 -19.74
C ASP A 677 -7.82 -11.55 -20.12
N SER A 678 -7.57 -12.76 -19.62
CA SER A 678 -6.29 -13.46 -19.71
C SER A 678 -6.44 -14.80 -20.44
N ASP A 679 -5.37 -15.23 -21.10
CA ASP A 679 -5.25 -16.55 -21.70
C ASP A 679 -4.94 -17.65 -20.68
N TRP A 680 -4.44 -17.30 -19.48
CA TRP A 680 -4.03 -18.27 -18.46
C TRP A 680 -4.85 -18.25 -17.16
N LEU A 681 -5.41 -17.10 -16.77
CA LEU A 681 -6.15 -16.97 -15.50
C LEU A 681 -7.66 -16.95 -15.77
N ARG A 682 -8.27 -18.13 -15.92
CA ARG A 682 -9.67 -18.30 -16.32
C ARG A 682 -10.45 -19.15 -15.32
N THR A 683 -11.69 -18.74 -15.02
CA THR A 683 -12.58 -19.48 -14.11
C THR A 683 -12.83 -20.93 -14.52
N ASP A 684 -12.79 -21.22 -15.82
CA ASP A 684 -13.09 -22.55 -16.37
C ASP A 684 -11.95 -23.55 -16.19
N SER A 685 -10.71 -23.08 -16.10
CA SER A 685 -9.52 -23.91 -15.94
C SER A 685 -9.09 -24.08 -14.48
N ILE A 686 -9.72 -23.36 -13.55
CA ILE A 686 -9.37 -23.36 -12.13
C ILE A 686 -10.24 -24.37 -11.37
N GLN A 687 -9.60 -25.23 -10.58
CA GLN A 687 -10.26 -26.08 -9.58
C GLN A 687 -9.99 -25.50 -8.19
N SER A 688 -11.05 -25.11 -7.47
CA SER A 688 -10.93 -24.55 -6.12
C SER A 688 -10.90 -25.68 -5.10
N ASN A 689 -9.76 -25.89 -4.44
CA ASN A 689 -9.62 -26.88 -3.35
C ASN A 689 -9.81 -26.28 -1.93
N GLY A 690 -10.29 -25.04 -1.86
CA GLY A 690 -10.44 -24.28 -0.62
C GLY A 690 -9.09 -23.72 -0.15
N SER A 691 -8.95 -22.40 -0.19
CA SER A 691 -7.70 -21.72 0.18
C SER A 691 -7.54 -21.60 1.70
N ASP A 692 -6.31 -21.78 2.18
CA ASP A 692 -5.91 -21.54 3.58
C ASP A 692 -5.70 -20.05 3.90
N ASP A 693 -5.53 -19.24 2.86
CA ASP A 693 -4.92 -17.90 2.98
C ASP A 693 -5.97 -16.78 3.03
N GLU A 694 -6.89 -16.84 3.99
CA GLU A 694 -7.75 -15.68 4.32
C GLU A 694 -6.97 -14.58 5.08
N GLU A 695 -5.71 -14.84 5.46
CA GLU A 695 -4.86 -13.94 6.25
C GLU A 695 -3.89 -13.06 5.42
N GLU A 696 -3.76 -13.27 4.10
CA GLU A 696 -2.82 -12.53 3.23
C GLU A 696 -3.41 -11.41 2.39
#